data_AF-A0A078KZN0-F1
#
_entry.id   AF-A0A078KZN0-F1
#
_cell.length_a   1.000
_cell.length_b   1.000
_cell.length_c   1.000
_cell.angle_alpha   90.00
_cell.angle_beta   90.00
_cell.angle_gamma   90.00
#
_symmetry.space_group_name_H-M   'P 1'
#
loop_
_entity.id
_entity.type
_entity.pdbx_description
1 polymer ?
#
loop_
_entity_poly.entity_id
_entity_poly.type
_entity_poly.pdbx_seq_one_letter_code
_entity_poly.pdbx_strand_id
1 'polypeptide(L)'
;MPPLFPENDQPVFIEQGSIGDCYLLTVFDCLYNSTEGRKRLKNMFTELKNGDVEVRIKRSDQSSFLKPNKINQKNYHYEYRDNQDIITIPKASLETFVKDTRGAKTNSLAVLILEHLSSYYFLDSNADSLQAHNSQWRYAGTAPDFMAKIVGFEAGSLKNIEQVIKLKKAIPDEPVYISMAYGKPDRQGIIHGYHALRIHSITPNLQVPGGYEFTLINPWNNMKMEIWSLEAIKKRNPQFACFYKNKEKKKFTLKLLSLPENEVKFILKHAALKDNLFSLYRATKDLDNQFIRNAVSLYKRFPSIFDKIPLTSGGLSIFHSPTQKDALLACLRNRSDQFENNYQLLVEKCSTDTGFNSQFESNYKLFIKKCFPNTVFNSQEEVKKLTDYIDQVALENPEENPEEKIMDFYFLQDFELLPQGKLRTSFIHPETISALPRLQTKLLARGIQLFSIHGLEKFGVDGRSFLKSDHLADQPLYRALVGQEKGSLGVLKNIFCLREINLSLSNQLLKLAQEDLAKTSFKSLKKLLEEQPSDSFKDWLKLIVDSHIETHKKWNNELALEIRKILKEQQPRSLAIFFEKITAEDFISKFIKDYEKHFGVNPPQKEIDDIVLTEWKRMTNCERPQWIKQLRDPTQNISQLGSLSLLFKQTPKQLDNSNLKKDTSVHLSQQP
;
A
#
# COMPACT_ATOMS: atom_id res chain seq x y z
N MET A 1 1.29 52.11 5.15
CA MET A 1 0.16 51.19 5.42
C MET A 1 0.53 49.85 4.76
N PRO A 2 0.38 48.71 5.45
CA PRO A 2 0.57 47.41 4.81
C PRO A 2 -0.42 47.23 3.65
N PRO A 3 -0.10 46.39 2.64
CA PRO A 3 -1.06 46.04 1.60
C PRO A 3 -2.26 45.28 2.19
N LEU A 4 -3.37 45.18 1.45
CA LEU A 4 -4.54 44.37 1.86
C LEU A 4 -4.16 42.94 2.23
N PHE A 5 -3.28 42.34 1.43
CA PHE A 5 -2.70 41.03 1.66
C PHE A 5 -1.22 41.05 1.28
N PRO A 6 -0.40 40.17 1.86
CA PRO A 6 0.96 39.94 1.40
C PRO A 6 1.01 39.58 -0.10
N GLU A 7 2.17 39.81 -0.73
CA GLU A 7 2.44 39.39 -2.10
C GLU A 7 2.19 37.88 -2.29
N ASN A 8 1.95 37.47 -3.54
CA ASN A 8 1.59 36.08 -3.83
C ASN A 8 2.64 35.12 -3.26
N ASP A 9 2.15 34.11 -2.53
CA ASP A 9 2.90 33.07 -1.82
C ASP A 9 3.64 33.50 -0.55
N GLN A 10 3.62 34.78 -0.16
CA GLN A 10 4.12 35.20 1.15
C GLN A 10 3.13 34.83 2.28
N PRO A 11 3.61 34.33 3.42
CA PRO A 11 2.76 34.06 4.58
C PRO A 11 2.23 35.36 5.19
N VAL A 12 1.05 35.29 5.81
CA VAL A 12 0.57 36.36 6.66
C VAL A 12 1.33 36.32 7.98
N PHE A 13 1.91 37.45 8.36
CA PHE A 13 2.51 37.65 9.68
C PHE A 13 1.45 38.20 10.63
N ILE A 14 1.32 37.60 11.81
CA ILE A 14 0.42 38.03 12.88
C ILE A 14 1.16 37.95 14.21
N GLU A 15 1.23 39.08 14.91
CA GLU A 15 1.64 39.20 16.29
C GLU A 15 0.50 39.88 17.06
N GLN A 16 -0.17 39.16 17.94
CA GLN A 16 -1.32 39.68 18.69
C GLN A 16 -0.88 40.81 19.63
N GLY A 17 -1.64 41.91 19.64
CA GLY A 17 -1.44 43.02 20.58
C GLY A 17 -1.96 42.76 21.98
N SER A 18 -2.03 43.81 22.80
CA SER A 18 -2.56 43.76 24.17
C SER A 18 -4.07 43.58 24.23
N ILE A 19 -4.77 43.88 23.12
CA ILE A 19 -6.19 43.66 22.90
C ILE A 19 -6.31 42.91 21.58
N GLY A 20 -6.92 41.73 21.59
CA GLY A 20 -7.03 40.94 20.38
C GLY A 20 -7.72 39.63 20.61
N ASP A 21 -8.45 39.19 19.58
CA ASP A 21 -9.19 37.94 19.61
C ASP A 21 -8.34 36.83 18.98
N CYS A 22 -7.66 36.06 19.83
CA CYS A 22 -6.85 34.92 19.37
C CYS A 22 -7.67 33.94 18.53
N TYR A 23 -8.99 33.86 18.73
CA TYR A 23 -9.90 33.03 17.95
C TYR A 23 -10.04 33.58 16.53
N LEU A 24 -10.26 34.89 16.36
CA LEU A 24 -10.30 35.57 15.06
C LEU A 24 -8.98 35.41 14.30
N LEU A 25 -7.86 35.71 14.97
CA LEU A 25 -6.54 35.67 14.35
C LEU A 25 -6.18 34.25 13.90
N THR A 26 -6.51 33.24 14.71
CA THR A 26 -6.29 31.84 14.35
C THR A 26 -7.18 31.40 13.18
N VAL A 27 -8.45 31.81 13.15
CA VAL A 27 -9.33 31.50 12.01
C VAL A 27 -8.79 32.13 10.72
N PHE A 28 -8.34 33.39 10.79
CA PHE A 28 -7.72 34.05 9.64
C PHE A 28 -6.47 33.30 9.18
N ASP A 29 -5.57 32.94 10.10
CA ASP A 29 -4.36 32.18 9.80
C ASP A 29 -4.69 30.82 9.14
N CYS A 30 -5.66 30.07 9.69
CA CYS A 30 -6.14 28.84 9.09
C CYS A 30 -6.65 29.05 7.66
N LEU A 31 -7.53 30.03 7.44
CA LEU A 31 -8.11 30.29 6.12
C LEU A 31 -7.06 30.74 5.11
N TYR A 32 -6.15 31.63 5.48
CA TYR A 32 -5.10 32.16 4.59
C TYR A 32 -4.07 31.09 4.19
N ASN A 33 -3.87 30.08 5.03
CA ASN A 33 -3.04 28.91 4.74
C ASN A 33 -3.78 27.82 3.94
N SER A 34 -5.07 27.98 3.62
CA SER A 34 -5.79 27.12 2.67
C SER A 34 -5.95 27.80 1.31
N THR A 35 -5.84 27.06 0.22
CA THR A 35 -6.03 27.61 -1.14
C THR A 35 -7.41 28.22 -1.33
N GLU A 36 -8.47 27.54 -0.88
CA GLU A 36 -9.85 28.00 -1.00
C GLU A 36 -10.15 29.18 -0.05
N GLY A 37 -9.65 29.14 1.19
CA GLY A 37 -9.79 30.21 2.17
C GLY A 37 -9.06 31.48 1.76
N ARG A 38 -7.81 31.38 1.29
CA ARG A 38 -7.03 32.53 0.79
C ARG A 38 -7.77 33.24 -0.36
N LYS A 39 -8.28 32.47 -1.33
CA LYS A 39 -9.06 33.03 -2.45
C LYS A 39 -10.32 33.74 -1.96
N ARG A 40 -11.06 33.15 -1.02
CA ARG A 40 -12.27 33.77 -0.47
C ARG A 40 -11.95 35.04 0.31
N LEU A 41 -10.92 35.02 1.17
CA LEU A 41 -10.47 36.21 1.89
C LEU A 41 -10.12 37.33 0.92
N LYS A 42 -9.31 37.07 -0.11
CA LYS A 42 -8.98 38.08 -1.13
C LYS A 42 -10.21 38.67 -1.81
N ASN A 43 -11.20 37.84 -2.14
CA ASN A 43 -12.45 38.29 -2.77
C ASN A 43 -13.40 39.08 -1.85
N MET A 44 -13.14 39.13 -0.54
CA MET A 44 -13.95 39.93 0.39
C MET A 44 -13.60 41.42 0.36
N PHE A 45 -12.42 41.79 -0.14
CA PHE A 45 -11.91 43.16 -0.07
C PHE A 45 -11.69 43.72 -1.47
N THR A 46 -12.03 44.99 -1.67
CA THR A 46 -11.71 45.74 -2.89
C THR A 46 -11.16 47.09 -2.49
N GLU A 47 -9.93 47.39 -2.90
CA GLU A 47 -9.36 48.73 -2.76
C GLU A 47 -9.93 49.65 -3.85
N LEU A 48 -10.49 50.78 -3.45
CA LEU A 48 -11.10 51.77 -4.32
C LEU A 48 -10.05 52.80 -4.76
N LYS A 49 -10.32 53.52 -5.86
CA LYS A 49 -9.37 54.51 -6.43
C LYS A 49 -8.98 55.63 -5.47
N ASN A 50 -9.84 55.95 -4.52
CA ASN A 50 -9.59 56.98 -3.50
C ASN A 50 -8.79 56.44 -2.29
N GLY A 51 -8.43 55.15 -2.28
CA GLY A 51 -7.73 54.47 -1.20
C GLY A 51 -8.64 53.98 -0.06
N ASP A 52 -9.96 54.10 -0.22
CA ASP A 52 -10.91 53.42 0.66
C ASP A 52 -10.93 51.92 0.38
N VAL A 53 -11.42 51.12 1.32
CA VAL A 53 -11.57 49.67 1.14
C VAL A 53 -13.02 49.28 1.31
N GLU A 54 -13.58 48.64 0.30
CA GLU A 54 -14.88 48.00 0.37
C GLU A 54 -14.73 46.55 0.88
N VAL A 55 -15.53 46.18 1.87
CA VAL A 55 -15.58 44.84 2.46
C VAL A 55 -16.96 44.24 2.23
N ARG A 56 -17.00 43.03 1.67
CA ARG A 56 -18.23 42.30 1.33
C ARG A 56 -18.41 41.07 2.23
N ILE A 57 -19.33 41.16 3.18
CA ILE A 57 -19.65 40.09 4.14
C ILE A 57 -20.96 39.44 3.73
N LYS A 58 -20.97 38.11 3.55
CA LYS A 58 -22.21 37.40 3.22
C LYS A 58 -23.12 37.40 4.44
N ARG A 59 -24.40 37.75 4.26
CA ARG A 59 -25.35 37.76 5.38
C ARG A 59 -25.53 36.38 5.97
N SER A 60 -25.61 36.35 7.29
CA SER A 60 -25.94 35.18 8.10
C SER A 60 -26.82 35.63 9.27
N ASP A 61 -27.18 34.71 10.16
CA ASP A 61 -27.91 35.05 11.38
C ASP A 61 -27.16 36.11 12.23
N GLN A 62 -25.83 36.20 12.09
CA GLN A 62 -25.02 37.23 12.77
C GLN A 62 -25.30 38.65 12.26
N SER A 63 -25.74 38.81 11.01
CA SER A 63 -26.08 40.13 10.45
C SER A 63 -27.29 40.77 11.14
N SER A 64 -28.06 40.01 11.93
CA SER A 64 -29.12 40.57 12.78
C SER A 64 -28.58 41.41 13.96
N PHE A 65 -27.33 41.16 14.37
CA PHE A 65 -26.64 41.91 15.42
C PHE A 65 -25.78 43.04 14.87
N LEU A 66 -25.73 43.21 13.54
CA LEU A 66 -24.97 44.29 12.92
C LEU A 66 -25.44 45.64 13.46
N LYS A 67 -24.49 46.50 13.84
CA LYS A 67 -24.77 47.87 14.32
C LYS A 67 -24.29 48.92 13.31
N PRO A 68 -25.07 49.25 12.25
CA PRO A 68 -24.67 50.20 11.21
C PRO A 68 -24.25 51.58 11.75
N ASN A 69 -24.86 52.02 12.85
CA ASN A 69 -24.54 53.31 13.47
C ASN A 69 -23.09 53.39 13.93
N LYS A 70 -22.48 52.26 14.33
CA LYS A 70 -21.06 52.20 14.71
C LYS A 70 -20.10 52.21 13.51
N ILE A 71 -20.60 51.89 12.32
CA ILE A 71 -19.85 51.86 11.05
C ILE A 71 -19.94 53.21 10.32
N ASN A 72 -20.76 54.15 10.82
CA ASN A 72 -21.35 55.27 10.09
C ASN A 72 -22.31 54.76 9.01
N GLN A 73 -23.61 55.01 9.16
CA GLN A 73 -24.64 54.48 8.26
C GLN A 73 -24.39 54.76 6.77
N LYS A 74 -23.71 55.87 6.43
CA LYS A 74 -23.37 56.22 5.04
C LYS A 74 -22.36 55.26 4.40
N ASN A 75 -21.58 54.57 5.22
CA ASN A 75 -20.54 53.64 4.81
C ASN A 75 -21.03 52.19 4.77
N TYR A 76 -22.31 51.95 5.08
CA TYR A 76 -22.91 50.62 5.07
C TYR A 76 -24.11 50.60 4.14
N HIS A 77 -24.22 49.56 3.31
CA HIS A 77 -25.46 49.24 2.65
C HIS A 77 -25.64 47.73 2.52
N TYR A 78 -26.90 47.32 2.43
CA TYR A 78 -27.27 45.94 2.18
C TYR A 78 -27.48 45.74 0.67
N GLU A 79 -26.69 44.84 0.07
CA GLU A 79 -26.87 44.42 -1.31
C GLU A 79 -27.78 43.19 -1.39
N TYR A 80 -29.02 43.41 -1.83
CA TYR A 80 -30.04 42.36 -1.89
C TYR A 80 -29.71 41.23 -2.87
N ARG A 81 -29.13 41.57 -4.04
CA ARG A 81 -28.89 40.62 -5.14
C ARG A 81 -28.04 39.42 -4.70
N ASP A 82 -26.94 39.70 -4.00
CA ASP A 82 -25.99 38.67 -3.58
C ASP A 82 -26.09 38.34 -2.09
N ASN A 83 -27.07 38.93 -1.39
CA ASN A 83 -27.32 38.81 0.04
C ASN A 83 -26.07 39.14 0.89
N GLN A 84 -25.54 40.35 0.73
CA GLN A 84 -24.29 40.79 1.34
C GLN A 84 -24.43 42.12 2.09
N ASP A 85 -23.73 42.22 3.21
CA ASP A 85 -23.44 43.47 3.89
C ASP A 85 -22.19 44.07 3.25
N ILE A 86 -22.31 45.27 2.68
CA ILE A 86 -21.20 46.00 2.05
C ILE A 86 -20.83 47.17 2.95
N ILE A 87 -19.56 47.20 3.35
CA ILE A 87 -19.00 48.21 4.25
C ILE A 87 -17.81 48.89 3.57
N THR A 88 -17.89 50.19 3.35
CA THR A 88 -16.79 51.01 2.82
C THR A 88 -16.04 51.66 3.97
N ILE A 89 -14.75 51.35 4.11
CA ILE A 89 -13.89 51.89 5.16
C ILE A 89 -13.06 53.02 4.57
N PRO A 90 -13.24 54.27 5.04
CA PRO A 90 -12.47 55.40 4.55
C PRO A 90 -10.97 55.22 4.79
N LYS A 91 -10.13 55.69 3.86
CA LYS A 91 -8.67 55.68 4.00
C LYS A 91 -8.19 56.23 5.34
N ALA A 92 -8.79 57.31 5.82
CA ALA A 92 -8.47 57.92 7.11
C ALA A 92 -8.69 56.95 8.29
N SER A 93 -9.74 56.13 8.25
CA SER A 93 -9.99 55.08 9.26
C SER A 93 -8.99 53.93 9.14
N LEU A 94 -8.55 53.59 7.93
CA LEU A 94 -7.51 52.57 7.74
C LEU A 94 -6.17 53.03 8.35
N GLU A 95 -5.83 54.30 8.21
CA GLU A 95 -4.64 54.88 8.83
C GLU A 95 -4.70 54.88 10.36
N THR A 96 -5.88 54.99 10.97
CA THR A 96 -6.02 54.86 12.43
C THR A 96 -5.87 53.41 12.88
N PHE A 97 -6.44 52.45 12.14
CA PHE A 97 -6.27 51.02 12.43
C PHE A 97 -4.79 50.61 12.41
N VAL A 98 -4.02 51.10 11.43
CA VAL A 98 -2.58 50.81 11.32
C VAL A 98 -1.75 51.40 12.47
N LYS A 99 -2.19 52.52 13.05
CA LYS A 99 -1.49 53.21 14.16
C LYS A 99 -1.92 52.69 15.53
N ASP A 100 -3.00 51.92 15.64
CA ASP A 100 -3.50 51.41 16.91
C ASP A 100 -2.63 50.25 17.39
N THR A 101 -1.76 50.52 18.37
CA THR A 101 -0.84 49.52 18.93
C THR A 101 -1.51 48.51 19.86
N ARG A 102 -2.82 48.66 20.13
CA ARG A 102 -3.56 47.72 20.99
C ARG A 102 -3.92 46.45 20.23
N GLY A 103 -4.24 46.55 18.94
CA GLY A 103 -4.63 45.45 18.06
C GLY A 103 -3.45 44.64 17.52
N ALA A 104 -3.71 43.75 16.56
CA ALA A 104 -2.68 42.90 15.98
C ALA A 104 -1.64 43.69 15.16
N LYS A 105 -0.36 43.32 15.29
CA LYS A 105 0.71 43.77 14.37
C LYS A 105 0.83 42.76 13.24
N THR A 106 0.75 43.23 12.00
CA THR A 106 0.61 42.35 10.83
C THR A 106 1.12 43.01 9.55
N ASN A 107 1.48 42.18 8.56
CA ASN A 107 1.79 42.61 7.19
C ASN A 107 0.54 42.64 6.28
N SER A 108 -0.68 42.55 6.85
CA SER A 108 -1.94 42.42 6.12
C SER A 108 -3.00 43.39 6.65
N LEU A 109 -3.39 44.38 5.87
CA LEU A 109 -4.45 45.33 6.25
C LEU A 109 -5.81 44.63 6.42
N ALA A 110 -6.06 43.51 5.71
CA ALA A 110 -7.29 42.73 5.88
C ALA A 110 -7.47 42.16 7.30
N VAL A 111 -6.37 41.82 7.99
CA VAL A 111 -6.42 41.34 9.38
C VAL A 111 -6.91 42.46 10.30
N LEU A 112 -6.32 43.66 10.17
CA LEU A 112 -6.71 44.84 10.94
C LEU A 112 -8.19 45.19 10.70
N ILE A 113 -8.60 45.23 9.44
CA ILE A 113 -9.99 45.53 9.08
C ILE A 113 -10.96 44.54 9.73
N LEU A 114 -10.69 43.23 9.66
CA LEU A 114 -11.59 42.23 10.24
C LEU A 114 -11.63 42.29 11.76
N GLU A 115 -10.50 42.57 12.40
CA GLU A 115 -10.43 42.75 13.85
C GLU A 115 -11.36 43.90 14.30
N HIS A 116 -11.38 45.02 13.56
CA HIS A 116 -12.32 46.10 13.86
C HIS A 116 -13.77 45.76 13.49
N LEU A 117 -14.02 45.22 12.29
CA LEU A 117 -15.37 44.99 11.77
C LEU A 117 -16.14 43.88 12.50
N SER A 118 -15.48 42.80 12.92
CA SER A 118 -16.17 41.66 13.53
C SER A 118 -16.93 42.07 14.80
N SER A 119 -16.41 43.06 15.53
CA SER A 119 -17.04 43.58 16.75
C SER A 119 -18.43 44.19 16.53
N TYR A 120 -18.70 44.65 15.32
CA TYR A 120 -20.00 45.21 14.95
C TYR A 120 -21.08 44.15 14.77
N TYR A 121 -20.69 42.88 14.69
CA TYR A 121 -21.58 41.72 14.62
C TYR A 121 -21.73 41.00 15.98
N PHE A 122 -21.16 41.54 17.06
CA PHE A 122 -21.29 40.96 18.40
C PHE A 122 -22.66 41.22 19.03
N LEU A 123 -23.10 40.27 19.87
CA LEU A 123 -24.35 40.33 20.62
C LEU A 123 -24.42 41.59 21.50
N ASP A 124 -23.36 41.81 22.29
CA ASP A 124 -23.15 43.01 23.07
C ASP A 124 -21.81 43.64 22.67
N SER A 125 -21.87 44.90 22.25
CA SER A 125 -20.69 45.66 21.86
C SER A 125 -20.90 47.11 22.25
N ASN A 126 -21.05 47.39 23.53
CA ASN A 126 -21.08 48.76 24.02
C ASN A 126 -19.69 49.42 24.04
N ALA A 127 -18.62 48.60 24.06
CA ALA A 127 -17.23 49.05 24.01
C ALA A 127 -16.78 49.54 22.61
N ASP A 128 -15.57 50.10 22.56
CA ASP A 128 -14.86 50.35 21.31
C ASP A 128 -14.61 49.04 20.53
N SER A 129 -14.35 49.12 19.23
CA SER A 129 -14.28 47.95 18.35
C SER A 129 -13.22 46.93 18.76
N LEU A 130 -12.10 47.37 19.34
CA LEU A 130 -11.05 46.44 19.79
C LEU A 130 -11.37 45.88 21.18
N GLN A 131 -11.77 46.73 22.13
CA GLN A 131 -12.11 46.32 23.49
C GLN A 131 -13.30 45.34 23.54
N ALA A 132 -14.20 45.42 22.56
CA ALA A 132 -15.33 44.50 22.45
C ALA A 132 -14.90 43.02 22.39
N HIS A 133 -13.68 42.74 21.91
CA HIS A 133 -13.11 41.39 21.89
C HIS A 133 -12.80 40.81 23.27
N ASN A 134 -12.71 41.64 24.31
CA ASN A 134 -12.50 41.16 25.68
C ASN A 134 -13.81 40.74 26.36
N SER A 135 -14.97 40.98 25.74
CA SER A 135 -16.26 40.55 26.29
C SER A 135 -16.41 39.02 26.23
N GLN A 136 -16.86 38.41 27.33
CA GLN A 136 -17.03 36.96 27.44
C GLN A 136 -18.21 36.43 26.58
N TRP A 137 -19.27 37.23 26.41
CA TRP A 137 -20.53 36.82 25.77
C TRP A 137 -20.76 37.54 24.44
N ARG A 138 -19.72 37.59 23.61
CA ARG A 138 -19.69 38.45 22.42
C ARG A 138 -20.32 37.86 21.15
N TYR A 139 -20.44 36.54 21.02
CA TYR A 139 -21.07 35.90 19.85
C TYR A 139 -21.99 34.75 20.23
N ALA A 140 -23.02 34.50 19.41
CA ALA A 140 -23.85 33.31 19.53
C ALA A 140 -23.12 32.08 18.96
N GLY A 141 -23.03 31.00 19.75
CA GLY A 141 -22.37 29.76 19.35
C GLY A 141 -20.89 29.72 19.74
N THR A 142 -20.06 29.12 18.88
CA THR A 142 -18.61 28.99 19.12
C THR A 142 -17.84 30.03 18.32
N ALA A 143 -16.68 30.44 18.81
CA ALA A 143 -15.80 31.38 18.11
C ALA A 143 -15.48 30.97 16.65
N PRO A 144 -15.09 29.70 16.35
CA PRO A 144 -14.84 29.29 14.97
C PRO A 144 -16.11 29.34 14.10
N ASP A 145 -17.30 29.07 14.65
CA ASP A 145 -18.56 29.18 13.90
C ASP A 145 -18.94 30.62 13.59
N PHE A 146 -18.79 31.52 14.57
CA PHE A 146 -18.98 32.96 14.38
C PHE A 146 -18.07 33.49 13.28
N MET A 147 -16.76 33.22 13.38
CA MET A 147 -15.80 33.71 12.39
C MET A 147 -15.99 33.09 11.01
N ALA A 148 -16.33 31.79 10.94
CA ALA A 148 -16.66 31.15 9.68
C ALA A 148 -17.83 31.85 8.99
N LYS A 149 -18.88 32.23 9.73
CA LYS A 149 -20.02 32.97 9.16
C LYS A 149 -19.60 34.34 8.61
N ILE A 150 -18.78 35.10 9.33
CA ILE A 150 -18.28 36.41 8.88
C ILE A 150 -17.49 36.30 7.56
N VAL A 151 -16.65 35.28 7.42
CA VAL A 151 -15.86 35.09 6.18
C VAL A 151 -16.62 34.31 5.08
N GLY A 152 -17.85 33.87 5.34
CA GLY A 152 -18.68 33.13 4.38
C GLY A 152 -18.31 31.65 4.22
N PHE A 153 -17.84 31.01 5.29
CA PHE A 153 -17.54 29.59 5.43
C PHE A 153 -18.48 28.91 6.45
N GLU A 154 -18.41 27.59 6.49
CA GLU A 154 -19.05 26.73 7.49
C GLU A 154 -17.97 26.11 8.39
N ALA A 155 -18.06 26.31 9.70
CA ALA A 155 -17.20 25.61 10.64
C ALA A 155 -17.65 24.15 10.78
N GLY A 156 -16.76 23.20 10.53
CA GLY A 156 -16.98 21.79 10.86
C GLY A 156 -16.20 21.40 12.10
N SER A 157 -16.91 21.30 13.22
CA SER A 157 -16.36 20.79 14.48
C SER A 157 -15.93 19.33 14.32
N LEU A 158 -14.68 19.04 14.69
CA LEU A 158 -14.14 17.68 14.79
C LEU A 158 -14.13 17.32 16.28
N LYS A 159 -15.09 16.51 16.71
CA LYS A 159 -15.28 16.20 18.13
C LYS A 159 -14.24 15.21 18.68
N ASN A 160 -13.55 14.49 17.80
CA ASN A 160 -12.62 13.43 18.17
C ASN A 160 -11.21 13.73 17.65
N ILE A 161 -10.22 13.70 18.54
CA ILE A 161 -8.81 13.89 18.22
C ILE A 161 -8.30 12.85 17.21
N GLU A 162 -8.85 11.63 17.20
CA GLU A 162 -8.50 10.60 16.21
C GLU A 162 -8.92 11.00 14.79
N GLN A 163 -10.04 11.72 14.63
CA GLN A 163 -10.44 12.27 13.33
C GLN A 163 -9.46 13.35 12.87
N VAL A 164 -8.92 14.14 13.79
CA VAL A 164 -7.93 15.17 13.49
C VAL A 164 -6.59 14.55 13.08
N ILE A 165 -6.11 13.55 13.82
CA ILE A 165 -4.91 12.78 13.49
C ILE A 165 -5.07 12.16 12.10
N LYS A 166 -6.20 11.48 11.85
CA LYS A 166 -6.49 10.86 10.57
C LYS A 166 -6.58 11.88 9.43
N LEU A 167 -7.23 13.04 9.66
CA LEU A 167 -7.31 14.13 8.69
C LEU A 167 -5.90 14.64 8.33
N LYS A 168 -5.06 14.95 9.32
CA LYS A 168 -3.68 15.44 9.08
C LYS A 168 -2.78 14.38 8.45
N LYS A 169 -3.02 13.09 8.68
CA LYS A 169 -2.31 12.02 7.95
C LYS A 169 -2.73 11.93 6.49
N ALA A 170 -3.99 12.23 6.18
CA ALA A 170 -4.53 12.11 4.83
C ALA A 170 -4.36 13.39 4.01
N ILE A 171 -4.42 14.56 4.66
CA ILE A 171 -4.21 15.89 4.09
C ILE A 171 -3.31 16.68 5.05
N PRO A 172 -1.97 16.50 4.99
CA PRO A 172 -1.04 17.16 5.89
C PRO A 172 -1.17 18.68 5.91
N ASP A 173 -1.52 19.27 4.77
CA ASP A 173 -1.61 20.73 4.64
C ASP A 173 -2.97 21.31 5.07
N GLU A 174 -3.95 20.46 5.44
CA GLU A 174 -5.25 20.96 5.87
C GLU A 174 -5.08 21.78 7.17
N PRO A 175 -5.47 23.06 7.17
CA PRO A 175 -5.36 23.89 8.35
C PRO A 175 -6.47 23.53 9.33
N VAL A 176 -6.07 23.01 10.49
CA VAL A 176 -7.00 22.64 11.56
C VAL A 176 -6.86 23.65 12.68
N TYR A 177 -7.97 24.27 13.03
CA TYR A 177 -8.11 25.10 14.21
C TYR A 177 -8.17 24.21 15.46
N ILE A 178 -7.47 24.58 16.51
CA ILE A 178 -7.61 24.01 17.87
C ILE A 178 -7.83 25.15 18.87
N SER A 179 -8.79 24.99 19.77
CA SER A 179 -8.84 25.77 21.01
C SER A 179 -8.84 24.85 22.21
N MET A 180 -8.04 25.19 23.21
CA MET A 180 -7.86 24.37 24.40
C MET A 180 -7.55 25.25 25.60
N ALA A 181 -7.71 24.71 26.80
CA ALA A 181 -7.24 25.35 28.02
C ALA A 181 -5.71 25.47 27.98
N TYR A 182 -5.18 26.69 27.90
CA TYR A 182 -3.78 26.95 27.56
C TYR A 182 -2.95 27.41 28.77
N GLY A 183 -3.59 27.92 29.83
CA GLY A 183 -2.91 28.39 31.03
C GLY A 183 -2.12 27.33 31.81
N LYS A 184 -1.61 27.75 32.97
CA LYS A 184 -1.03 26.84 33.95
C LYS A 184 -2.13 26.20 34.81
N PRO A 185 -1.92 24.96 35.30
CA PRO A 185 -2.80 24.39 36.30
C PRO A 185 -2.83 25.27 37.55
N ASP A 186 -4.01 25.49 38.11
CA ASP A 186 -4.16 26.10 39.43
C ASP A 186 -3.83 25.10 40.55
N ARG A 187 -4.08 25.49 41.81
CA ARG A 187 -3.81 24.63 42.99
C ARG A 187 -4.65 23.35 42.99
N GLN A 188 -5.75 23.32 42.25
CA GLN A 188 -6.66 22.17 42.10
C GLN A 188 -6.32 21.34 40.84
N GLY A 189 -5.27 21.72 40.09
CA GLY A 189 -4.89 21.06 38.85
C GLY A 189 -5.78 21.44 37.65
N ILE A 190 -6.70 22.40 37.81
CA ILE A 190 -7.58 22.88 36.75
C ILE A 190 -6.81 23.87 35.89
N ILE A 191 -6.87 23.66 34.57
CA ILE A 191 -6.24 24.52 33.59
C ILE A 191 -7.26 25.53 33.09
N HIS A 192 -6.99 26.81 33.31
CA HIS A 192 -7.87 27.92 32.91
C HIS A 192 -7.36 28.64 31.67
N GLY A 193 -8.22 29.49 31.09
CA GLY A 193 -7.90 30.36 29.96
C GLY A 193 -7.84 29.59 28.63
N TYR A 194 -8.91 29.67 27.84
CA TYR A 194 -8.91 29.09 26.50
C TYR A 194 -8.11 29.96 25.55
N HIS A 195 -7.29 29.31 24.74
CA HIS A 195 -6.52 29.93 23.67
C HIS A 195 -6.72 29.15 22.37
N ALA A 196 -6.72 29.87 21.26
CA ALA A 196 -6.84 29.31 19.92
C ALA A 196 -5.46 29.25 19.25
N LEU A 197 -5.19 28.14 18.55
CA LEU A 197 -3.98 27.90 17.78
C LEU A 197 -4.33 27.18 16.48
N ARG A 198 -3.41 27.19 15.52
CA ARG A 198 -3.50 26.33 14.32
C ARG A 198 -2.62 25.10 14.50
N ILE A 199 -3.14 23.94 14.14
CA ILE A 199 -2.33 22.71 14.02
C ILE A 199 -1.55 22.78 12.70
N HIS A 200 -0.24 22.93 12.79
CA HIS A 200 0.66 22.87 11.66
C HIS A 200 0.83 21.43 11.16
N SER A 201 1.24 20.52 12.05
CA SER A 201 1.48 19.12 11.72
C SER A 201 1.20 18.19 12.91
N ILE A 202 0.97 16.92 12.61
CA ILE A 202 0.87 15.85 13.61
C ILE A 202 1.79 14.71 13.17
N THR A 203 2.78 14.38 14.00
CA THR A 203 3.78 13.35 13.70
C THR A 203 3.69 12.21 14.72
N PRO A 204 3.83 10.94 14.31
CA PRO A 204 3.94 9.83 15.26
C PRO A 204 5.16 10.00 16.15
N ASN A 205 5.00 9.78 17.46
CA ASN A 205 6.13 9.73 18.38
C ASN A 205 6.57 8.27 18.53
N LEU A 206 7.75 7.94 17.97
CA LEU A 206 8.26 6.57 17.95
C LEU A 206 8.67 6.04 19.34
N GLN A 207 8.82 6.91 20.33
CA GLN A 207 9.20 6.54 21.70
C GLN A 207 8.01 6.11 22.55
N VAL A 208 6.78 6.45 22.14
CA VAL A 208 5.55 6.14 22.87
C VAL A 208 4.60 5.36 21.94
N PRO A 209 4.32 4.07 22.21
CA PRO A 209 3.36 3.31 21.41
C PRO A 209 2.01 4.02 21.30
N GLY A 210 1.57 4.32 20.06
CA GLY A 210 0.34 5.08 19.81
C GLY A 210 0.42 6.58 20.16
N GLY A 211 1.61 7.09 20.48
CA GLY A 211 1.87 8.49 20.78
C GLY A 211 1.99 9.34 19.54
N TYR A 212 1.66 10.63 19.68
CA TYR A 212 1.77 11.65 18.64
C TYR A 212 2.25 12.97 19.23
N GLU A 213 2.92 13.76 18.39
CA GLU A 213 3.32 15.13 18.65
C GLU A 213 2.54 16.08 17.74
N PHE A 214 2.03 17.14 18.33
CA PHE A 214 1.26 18.19 17.68
C PHE A 214 2.15 19.43 17.60
N THR A 215 2.48 19.85 16.38
CA THR A 215 3.12 21.14 16.16
C THR A 215 2.03 22.19 15.98
N LEU A 216 1.96 23.14 16.91
CA LEU A 216 0.97 24.21 16.95
C LEU A 216 1.59 25.56 16.60
N ILE A 217 0.83 26.42 15.95
CA ILE A 217 1.21 27.80 15.62
C ILE A 217 0.32 28.74 16.44
N ASN A 218 0.95 29.63 17.20
CA ASN A 218 0.30 30.49 18.16
C ASN A 218 0.06 31.89 17.57
N PRO A 219 -1.19 32.43 17.55
CA PRO A 219 -1.46 33.76 17.01
C PRO A 219 -0.83 34.92 17.81
N TRP A 220 -0.29 34.68 19.01
CA TRP A 220 0.56 35.66 19.70
C TRP A 220 1.78 36.02 18.87
N ASN A 221 2.33 35.04 18.14
CA ASN A 221 3.31 35.25 17.09
C ASN A 221 3.27 34.02 16.17
N ASN A 222 2.60 34.13 15.04
CA ASN A 222 2.36 32.98 14.15
C ASN A 222 3.60 32.51 13.38
N MET A 223 4.77 33.12 13.63
CA MET A 223 6.07 32.64 13.18
C MET A 223 6.71 31.66 14.17
N LYS A 224 6.15 31.51 15.38
CA LYS A 224 6.63 30.58 16.40
C LYS A 224 5.79 29.32 16.43
N MET A 225 6.47 28.19 16.57
CA MET A 225 5.87 26.87 16.70
C MET A 225 6.05 26.34 18.12
N GLU A 226 5.05 25.58 18.58
CA GLU A 226 5.05 24.89 19.87
C GLU A 226 4.78 23.40 19.65
N ILE A 227 5.52 22.54 20.34
CA ILE A 227 5.36 21.09 20.23
C ILE A 227 4.68 20.56 21.49
N TRP A 228 3.58 19.83 21.30
CA TRP A 228 2.76 19.29 22.38
C TRP A 228 2.53 17.79 22.17
N SER A 229 2.64 16.99 23.23
CA SER A 229 2.28 15.57 23.16
C SER A 229 0.77 15.37 23.10
N LEU A 230 0.33 14.25 22.49
CA LEU A 230 -1.08 13.86 22.46
C LEU A 230 -1.72 13.84 23.86
N GLU A 231 -1.00 13.34 24.86
CA GLU A 231 -1.49 13.30 26.25
C GLU A 231 -1.69 14.70 26.83
N ALA A 232 -0.77 15.63 26.55
CA ALA A 232 -0.88 17.00 27.01
C ALA A 232 -2.10 17.71 26.38
N ILE A 233 -2.33 17.49 25.08
CA ILE A 233 -3.51 18.01 24.38
C ILE A 233 -4.81 17.43 24.96
N LYS A 234 -4.88 16.11 25.21
CA LYS A 234 -6.05 15.44 25.79
C LYS A 234 -6.46 16.02 27.15
N LYS A 235 -5.49 16.40 28.00
CA LYS A 235 -5.74 16.98 29.33
C LYS A 235 -6.30 18.41 29.30
N ARG A 236 -6.29 19.09 28.14
CA ARG A 236 -6.64 20.52 28.00
C ARG A 236 -8.01 20.78 27.39
N ASN A 237 -8.89 19.77 27.37
CA ASN A 237 -10.25 19.84 26.80
C ASN A 237 -10.27 20.49 25.40
N PRO A 238 -9.60 19.89 24.41
CA PRO A 238 -9.41 20.50 23.10
C PRO A 238 -10.69 20.46 22.27
N GLN A 239 -10.93 21.55 21.54
CA GLN A 239 -11.98 21.67 20.53
C GLN A 239 -11.34 21.95 19.18
N PHE A 240 -11.75 21.21 18.16
CA PHE A 240 -11.16 21.29 16.83
C PHE A 240 -12.18 21.75 15.79
N ALA A 241 -11.72 22.48 14.79
CA ALA A 241 -12.55 22.88 13.65
C ALA A 241 -11.76 22.93 12.34
N CYS A 242 -12.47 22.66 11.24
CA CYS A 242 -12.01 22.96 9.87
C CYS A 242 -13.04 23.87 9.20
N PHE A 243 -12.64 24.58 8.14
CA PHE A 243 -13.49 25.57 7.47
C PHE A 243 -13.84 25.11 6.06
N TYR A 244 -15.14 24.95 5.81
CA TYR A 244 -15.66 24.41 4.55
C TYR A 244 -16.46 25.47 3.79
N LYS A 245 -16.29 25.57 2.47
CA LYS A 245 -17.01 26.57 1.66
C LYS A 245 -18.53 26.50 1.78
N ASN A 246 -19.09 25.33 2.05
CA ASN A 246 -20.53 25.15 2.24
C ASN A 246 -20.84 23.89 3.07
N LYS A 247 -22.13 23.78 3.46
CA LYS A 247 -22.64 22.67 4.27
C LYS A 247 -22.46 21.30 3.61
N GLU A 248 -22.52 21.25 2.27
CA GLU A 248 -22.38 20.01 1.50
C GLU A 248 -20.94 19.48 1.57
N LYS A 249 -19.93 20.34 1.31
CA LYS A 249 -18.51 19.99 1.45
C LYS A 249 -18.19 19.54 2.87
N LYS A 250 -18.67 20.25 3.89
CA LYS A 250 -18.52 19.86 5.30
C LYS A 250 -19.02 18.44 5.54
N LYS A 251 -20.26 18.13 5.15
CA LYS A 251 -20.84 16.80 5.34
C LYS A 251 -20.08 15.72 4.57
N PHE A 252 -19.68 16.00 3.33
CA PHE A 252 -18.93 15.07 2.50
C PHE A 252 -17.56 14.73 3.11
N THR A 253 -16.78 15.74 3.51
CA THR A 253 -15.47 15.50 4.14
C THR A 253 -15.59 14.71 5.44
N LEU A 254 -16.56 15.05 6.30
CA LEU A 254 -16.82 14.29 7.53
C LEU A 254 -17.22 12.84 7.23
N LYS A 255 -17.95 12.60 6.14
CA LYS A 255 -18.31 11.25 5.68
C LYS A 255 -17.08 10.47 5.22
N LEU A 256 -16.19 11.07 4.42
CA LEU A 256 -14.92 10.45 4.05
C LEU A 256 -14.11 10.09 5.29
N LEU A 257 -14.01 11.00 6.27
CA LEU A 257 -13.30 10.75 7.52
C LEU A 257 -13.88 9.60 8.37
N SER A 258 -15.08 9.09 8.06
CA SER A 258 -15.63 7.88 8.69
C SER A 258 -15.14 6.54 8.10
N LEU A 259 -14.46 6.56 6.94
CA LEU A 259 -13.93 5.36 6.28
C LEU A 259 -12.63 4.84 6.94
N PRO A 260 -12.03 3.72 6.52
CA PRO A 260 -10.65 3.37 6.86
C PRO A 260 -9.62 4.40 6.34
N GLU A 261 -8.47 4.54 7.02
CA GLU A 261 -7.43 5.55 6.67
C GLU A 261 -6.88 5.37 5.25
N ASN A 262 -6.63 4.12 4.84
CA ASN A 262 -6.14 3.79 3.50
C ASN A 262 -7.12 4.21 2.39
N GLU A 263 -8.43 4.03 2.60
CA GLU A 263 -9.46 4.46 1.64
C GLU A 263 -9.51 5.98 1.52
N VAL A 264 -9.44 6.69 2.66
CA VAL A 264 -9.44 8.17 2.67
C VAL A 264 -8.22 8.71 1.92
N LYS A 265 -7.02 8.18 2.24
CA LYS A 265 -5.79 8.53 1.52
C LYS A 265 -5.91 8.26 0.02
N PHE A 266 -6.47 7.11 -0.35
CA PHE A 266 -6.67 6.75 -1.74
C PHE A 266 -7.59 7.74 -2.46
N ILE A 267 -8.75 8.07 -1.90
CA ILE A 267 -9.71 9.01 -2.50
C ILE A 267 -9.08 10.39 -2.67
N LEU A 268 -8.35 10.88 -1.66
CA LEU A 268 -7.77 12.22 -1.68
C LEU A 268 -6.59 12.36 -2.63
N LYS A 269 -5.83 11.28 -2.84
CA LYS A 269 -4.76 11.21 -3.86
C LYS A 269 -5.31 11.28 -5.29
N HIS A 270 -6.56 10.85 -5.51
CA HIS A 270 -7.17 10.77 -6.84
C HIS A 270 -8.26 11.84 -7.01
N ALA A 271 -7.87 13.01 -7.53
CA ALA A 271 -8.77 14.17 -7.70
C ALA A 271 -10.05 13.82 -8.48
N ALA A 272 -9.95 13.07 -9.58
CA ALA A 272 -11.10 12.62 -10.36
C ALA A 272 -12.09 11.81 -9.53
N LEU A 273 -11.63 10.83 -8.75
CA LEU A 273 -12.49 10.05 -7.87
C LEU A 273 -13.15 10.94 -6.81
N LYS A 274 -12.38 11.81 -6.15
CA LYS A 274 -12.87 12.71 -5.11
C LYS A 274 -13.98 13.64 -5.63
N ASP A 275 -13.75 14.28 -6.77
CA ASP A 275 -14.66 15.27 -7.33
C ASP A 275 -15.95 14.63 -7.84
N ASN A 276 -15.86 13.42 -8.39
CA ASN A 276 -17.02 12.64 -8.79
C ASN A 276 -17.84 12.12 -7.62
N LEU A 277 -17.18 11.60 -6.58
CA LEU A 277 -17.85 11.22 -5.33
C LEU A 277 -18.56 12.42 -4.69
N PHE A 278 -17.91 13.59 -4.68
CA PHE A 278 -18.54 14.80 -4.18
C PHE A 278 -19.76 15.20 -5.01
N SER A 279 -19.71 15.02 -6.33
CA SER A 279 -20.81 15.38 -7.22
C SER A 279 -21.98 14.41 -7.12
N LEU A 280 -21.70 13.11 -6.99
CA LEU A 280 -22.70 12.10 -6.63
C LEU A 280 -23.34 12.43 -5.28
N TYR A 281 -22.53 12.81 -4.28
CA TYR A 281 -23.03 13.24 -2.98
C TYR A 281 -23.98 14.43 -3.08
N ARG A 282 -23.68 15.43 -3.91
CA ARG A 282 -24.58 16.58 -4.13
C ARG A 282 -25.90 16.17 -4.78
N ALA A 283 -25.86 15.22 -5.72
CA ALA A 283 -27.05 14.76 -6.43
C ALA A 283 -27.97 13.88 -5.58
N THR A 284 -27.41 12.97 -4.79
CA THR A 284 -28.21 12.00 -4.01
C THR A 284 -28.45 12.43 -2.57
N LYS A 285 -27.58 13.31 -2.02
CA LYS A 285 -27.49 13.66 -0.59
C LYS A 285 -27.31 12.49 0.37
N ASP A 286 -27.04 11.30 -0.18
CA ASP A 286 -26.90 10.06 0.56
C ASP A 286 -25.88 9.17 -0.17
N LEU A 287 -24.72 9.00 0.45
CA LEU A 287 -23.70 8.02 0.08
C LEU A 287 -23.31 7.34 1.38
N ASP A 288 -23.66 6.08 1.56
CA ASP A 288 -23.19 5.33 2.71
C ASP A 288 -21.71 4.92 2.55
N ASN A 289 -21.15 4.27 3.57
CA ASN A 289 -19.74 3.86 3.52
C ASN A 289 -19.50 2.74 2.50
N GLN A 290 -20.50 1.90 2.25
CA GLN A 290 -20.40 0.81 1.28
C GLN A 290 -20.35 1.37 -0.15
N PHE A 291 -21.15 2.38 -0.44
CA PHE A 291 -21.15 3.09 -1.71
C PHE A 291 -19.77 3.65 -2.03
N ILE A 292 -19.16 4.36 -1.07
CA ILE A 292 -17.85 4.95 -1.28
C ILE A 292 -16.77 3.87 -1.45
N ARG A 293 -16.87 2.77 -0.70
CA ARG A 293 -15.98 1.59 -0.87
C ARG A 293 -16.11 0.96 -2.25
N ASN A 294 -17.33 0.73 -2.71
CA ASN A 294 -17.60 0.20 -4.04
C ASN A 294 -17.08 1.14 -5.12
N ALA A 295 -17.19 2.46 -4.93
CA ALA A 295 -16.61 3.44 -5.84
C ALA A 295 -15.08 3.39 -5.87
N VAL A 296 -14.42 3.22 -4.71
CA VAL A 296 -12.96 3.01 -4.64
C VAL A 296 -12.58 1.71 -5.37
N SER A 297 -13.28 0.60 -5.11
CA SER A 297 -13.05 -0.68 -5.80
C SER A 297 -13.24 -0.57 -7.31
N LEU A 298 -14.31 0.12 -7.74
CA LEU A 298 -14.58 0.37 -9.16
C LEU A 298 -13.50 1.24 -9.78
N TYR A 299 -13.04 2.29 -9.09
CA TYR A 299 -11.96 3.14 -9.59
C TYR A 299 -10.65 2.40 -9.71
N LYS A 300 -10.33 1.49 -8.77
CA LYS A 300 -9.11 0.65 -8.85
C LYS A 300 -9.12 -0.29 -10.05
N ARG A 301 -10.29 -0.80 -10.42
CA ARG A 301 -10.45 -1.74 -11.55
C ARG A 301 -10.61 -1.01 -12.88
N PHE A 302 -11.31 0.13 -12.85
CA PHE A 302 -11.70 0.85 -14.05
C PHE A 302 -11.76 2.38 -13.81
N PRO A 303 -10.60 3.06 -13.65
CA PRO A 303 -10.58 4.48 -13.30
C PRO A 303 -11.27 5.38 -14.33
N SER A 304 -11.15 5.03 -15.62
CA SER A 304 -11.68 5.83 -16.73
C SER A 304 -13.20 6.02 -16.73
N ILE A 305 -13.95 5.21 -15.97
CA ILE A 305 -15.39 5.42 -15.80
C ILE A 305 -15.70 6.73 -15.06
N PHE A 306 -14.76 7.18 -14.22
CA PHE A 306 -14.88 8.43 -13.48
C PHE A 306 -14.42 9.65 -14.31
N ASP A 307 -13.57 9.47 -15.33
CA ASP A 307 -13.11 10.57 -16.19
C ASP A 307 -14.23 11.18 -17.06
N LYS A 308 -15.35 10.46 -17.22
CA LYS A 308 -16.45 10.82 -18.12
C LYS A 308 -17.76 11.18 -17.42
N ILE A 309 -17.79 11.23 -16.09
CA ILE A 309 -18.96 11.69 -15.31
C ILE A 309 -19.02 13.22 -15.47
N PRO A 310 -19.93 13.79 -16.29
CA PRO A 310 -19.93 15.23 -16.51
C PRO A 310 -20.42 15.92 -15.24
N LEU A 311 -19.61 16.85 -14.75
CA LEU A 311 -19.90 17.72 -13.60
C LEU A 311 -20.89 18.82 -13.99
N THR A 312 -22.11 18.49 -14.43
CA THR A 312 -23.13 19.51 -14.74
C THR A 312 -24.27 19.53 -13.72
N SER A 313 -24.59 20.75 -13.29
CA SER A 313 -25.35 21.18 -12.12
C SER A 313 -26.86 20.90 -12.10
N GLY A 314 -27.40 20.05 -12.98
CA GLY A 314 -28.86 19.93 -13.16
C GLY A 314 -29.47 18.52 -13.04
N GLY A 315 -28.66 17.49 -12.89
CA GLY A 315 -29.12 16.11 -12.84
C GLY A 315 -28.01 15.15 -13.20
N LEU A 316 -28.17 13.89 -12.81
CA LEU A 316 -27.29 12.79 -13.23
C LEU A 316 -27.45 12.53 -14.74
N SER A 317 -26.95 13.43 -15.57
CA SER A 317 -26.74 13.31 -17.02
C SER A 317 -25.49 12.47 -17.31
N ILE A 318 -25.30 11.40 -16.54
CA ILE A 318 -24.05 10.63 -16.51
C ILE A 318 -23.96 9.61 -17.63
N PHE A 319 -25.09 9.27 -18.23
CA PHE A 319 -25.20 8.28 -19.27
C PHE A 319 -26.26 8.73 -20.26
N HIS A 320 -25.96 8.63 -21.55
CA HIS A 320 -26.95 8.87 -22.59
C HIS A 320 -28.06 7.80 -22.59
N SER A 321 -27.92 6.75 -21.76
CA SER A 321 -28.85 5.65 -21.57
C SER A 321 -29.19 5.44 -20.08
N PRO A 322 -30.48 5.44 -19.68
CA PRO A 322 -30.92 5.11 -18.32
C PRO A 322 -30.34 3.77 -17.80
N THR A 323 -30.12 2.81 -18.69
CA THR A 323 -29.67 1.46 -18.34
C THR A 323 -28.23 1.42 -17.79
N GLN A 324 -27.33 2.25 -18.30
CA GLN A 324 -25.95 2.33 -17.81
C GLN A 324 -25.88 3.04 -16.45
N LYS A 325 -26.75 4.03 -16.25
CA LYS A 325 -26.93 4.70 -14.96
C LYS A 325 -27.40 3.72 -13.90
N ASP A 326 -28.38 2.89 -14.23
CA ASP A 326 -28.90 1.90 -13.30
C ASP A 326 -27.87 0.83 -12.98
N ALA A 327 -27.07 0.38 -13.97
CA ALA A 327 -25.98 -0.57 -13.76
C ALA A 327 -24.84 0.01 -12.89
N LEU A 328 -24.45 1.28 -13.10
CA LEU A 328 -23.45 1.94 -12.25
C LEU A 328 -23.99 2.10 -10.83
N LEU A 329 -25.23 2.58 -10.68
CA LEU A 329 -25.84 2.74 -9.37
C LEU A 329 -26.02 1.39 -8.67
N ALA A 330 -26.30 0.30 -9.39
CA ALA A 330 -26.33 -1.05 -8.85
C ALA A 330 -24.95 -1.48 -8.36
N CYS A 331 -23.87 -1.23 -9.11
CA CYS A 331 -22.50 -1.49 -8.67
C CYS A 331 -22.16 -0.73 -7.38
N LEU A 332 -22.58 0.53 -7.31
CA LEU A 332 -22.21 1.39 -6.18
C LEU A 332 -23.08 1.12 -4.95
N ARG A 333 -24.39 0.90 -5.09
CA ARG A 333 -25.32 0.76 -3.95
C ARG A 333 -25.39 -0.63 -3.34
N ASN A 334 -25.10 -1.68 -4.11
CA ASN A 334 -25.32 -3.04 -3.63
C ASN A 334 -24.26 -3.51 -2.64
N ARG A 335 -24.61 -4.55 -1.89
CA ARG A 335 -23.71 -5.21 -0.94
C ARG A 335 -22.45 -5.72 -1.65
N SER A 336 -21.34 -5.81 -0.93
CA SER A 336 -20.03 -6.18 -1.48
C SER A 336 -20.00 -7.54 -2.17
N ASP A 337 -20.82 -8.50 -1.72
CA ASP A 337 -21.00 -9.83 -2.32
C ASP A 337 -21.66 -9.79 -3.70
N GLN A 338 -22.43 -8.74 -3.99
CA GLN A 338 -23.08 -8.52 -5.27
C GLN A 338 -22.29 -7.59 -6.19
N PHE A 339 -21.25 -6.93 -5.68
CA PHE A 339 -20.45 -5.98 -6.46
C PHE A 339 -19.92 -6.60 -7.75
N GLU A 340 -19.43 -7.83 -7.68
CA GLU A 340 -18.82 -8.51 -8.83
C GLU A 340 -19.82 -8.78 -9.95
N ASN A 341 -21.01 -9.29 -9.63
CA ASN A 341 -22.06 -9.55 -10.62
C ASN A 341 -22.54 -8.24 -11.26
N ASN A 342 -22.69 -7.19 -10.45
CA ASN A 342 -23.10 -5.88 -10.95
C ASN A 342 -22.01 -5.25 -11.81
N TYR A 343 -20.74 -5.42 -11.45
CA TYR A 343 -19.60 -4.95 -12.23
C TYR A 343 -19.61 -5.60 -13.62
N GLN A 344 -19.80 -6.92 -13.71
CA GLN A 344 -19.93 -7.63 -14.98
C GLN A 344 -21.12 -7.10 -15.81
N LEU A 345 -22.28 -6.87 -15.18
CA LEU A 345 -23.44 -6.28 -15.85
C LEU A 345 -23.15 -4.86 -16.36
N LEU A 346 -22.47 -4.03 -15.57
CA LEU A 346 -22.08 -2.68 -15.97
C LEU A 346 -21.16 -2.70 -17.20
N VAL A 347 -20.18 -3.62 -17.21
CA VAL A 347 -19.30 -3.85 -18.35
C VAL A 347 -20.11 -4.26 -19.59
N GLU A 348 -21.04 -5.21 -19.46
CA GLU A 348 -21.90 -5.68 -20.55
C GLU A 348 -22.80 -4.56 -21.12
N LYS A 349 -23.45 -3.76 -20.26
CA LYS A 349 -24.34 -2.67 -20.67
C LYS A 349 -23.60 -1.47 -21.25
N CYS A 350 -22.37 -1.23 -20.82
CA CYS A 350 -21.52 -0.24 -21.48
C CYS A 350 -21.10 -0.68 -22.90
N SER A 351 -21.18 -1.97 -23.22
CA SER A 351 -20.74 -2.54 -24.51
C SER A 351 -21.79 -2.56 -25.61
N THR A 352 -23.09 -2.43 -25.30
CA THR A 352 -24.19 -2.88 -26.18
C THR A 352 -25.07 -1.78 -26.80
N ASP A 353 -24.94 -0.50 -26.42
CA ASP A 353 -25.86 0.55 -26.88
C ASP A 353 -25.42 1.21 -28.21
N THR A 354 -26.32 1.31 -29.18
CA THR A 354 -26.05 1.60 -30.60
C THR A 354 -26.42 3.01 -31.06
N GLY A 355 -26.96 3.88 -30.19
CA GLY A 355 -27.44 5.22 -30.53
C GLY A 355 -26.42 6.36 -30.44
N PHE A 356 -25.13 6.11 -30.66
CA PHE A 356 -24.06 7.10 -30.44
C PHE A 356 -23.43 7.59 -31.75
N ASN A 357 -23.45 8.92 -31.95
CA ASN A 357 -22.83 9.64 -33.07
C ASN A 357 -21.48 9.03 -33.51
N SER A 358 -21.34 8.83 -34.82
CA SER A 358 -20.31 8.04 -35.51
C SER A 358 -18.85 8.41 -35.27
N GLN A 359 -18.58 9.55 -34.63
CA GLN A 359 -17.23 9.99 -34.24
C GLN A 359 -16.86 9.63 -32.78
N PHE A 360 -17.87 9.32 -31.95
CA PHE A 360 -17.70 8.74 -30.61
C PHE A 360 -17.75 7.21 -30.67
N GLU A 361 -18.49 6.67 -31.65
CA GLU A 361 -18.57 5.25 -31.95
C GLU A 361 -17.20 4.66 -32.33
N SER A 362 -16.34 5.40 -33.05
CA SER A 362 -14.99 4.93 -33.40
C SER A 362 -14.00 4.93 -32.24
N ASN A 363 -14.27 5.62 -31.13
CA ASN A 363 -13.36 5.70 -30.00
C ASN A 363 -13.85 4.92 -28.78
N TYR A 364 -15.16 4.82 -28.56
CA TYR A 364 -15.73 4.10 -27.42
C TYR A 364 -16.16 2.67 -27.74
N LYS A 365 -16.74 2.41 -28.93
CA LYS A 365 -16.91 1.01 -29.39
C LYS A 365 -15.56 0.40 -29.72
N LEU A 366 -14.56 1.16 -30.18
CA LEU A 366 -13.20 0.62 -30.32
C LEU A 366 -12.53 0.37 -28.96
N PHE A 367 -12.78 1.20 -27.94
CA PHE A 367 -12.24 0.99 -26.59
C PHE A 367 -12.90 -0.21 -25.90
N ILE A 368 -14.23 -0.33 -25.92
CA ILE A 368 -14.94 -1.46 -25.30
C ILE A 368 -14.89 -2.73 -26.15
N LYS A 369 -14.87 -2.65 -27.49
CA LYS A 369 -14.61 -3.81 -28.37
C LYS A 369 -13.13 -4.21 -28.35
N LYS A 370 -12.18 -3.33 -28.00
CA LYS A 370 -10.83 -3.77 -27.58
C LYS A 370 -10.79 -4.25 -26.13
N CYS A 371 -11.78 -3.87 -25.32
CA CYS A 371 -11.97 -4.37 -23.97
C CYS A 371 -12.74 -5.69 -23.87
N PHE A 372 -13.51 -6.12 -24.85
CA PHE A 372 -14.16 -7.44 -24.86
C PHE A 372 -14.61 -7.78 -26.29
N PRO A 373 -13.70 -8.05 -27.25
CA PRO A 373 -14.14 -8.65 -28.50
C PRO A 373 -14.23 -10.15 -28.31
N ASN A 374 -15.30 -10.76 -28.83
CA ASN A 374 -15.27 -12.15 -29.25
C ASN A 374 -14.20 -12.35 -30.34
N THR A 375 -12.92 -12.41 -29.94
CA THR A 375 -11.82 -12.82 -30.81
C THR A 375 -11.05 -13.92 -30.12
N VAL A 376 -11.22 -15.12 -30.66
CA VAL A 376 -10.21 -16.17 -30.58
C VAL A 376 -8.94 -15.57 -31.22
N PHE A 377 -7.85 -15.49 -30.47
CA PHE A 377 -6.54 -15.23 -31.09
C PHE A 377 -6.28 -16.34 -32.11
N ASN A 378 -6.39 -16.06 -33.40
CA ASN A 378 -6.30 -17.12 -34.40
C ASN A 378 -4.86 -17.40 -34.87
N SER A 379 -3.83 -16.71 -34.34
CA SER A 379 -2.44 -16.95 -34.77
C SER A 379 -1.38 -16.83 -33.66
N GLN A 380 -0.26 -17.56 -33.81
CA GLN A 380 0.95 -17.44 -32.98
C GLN A 380 1.68 -16.10 -33.15
N GLU A 381 1.43 -15.41 -34.27
CA GLU A 381 2.15 -14.19 -34.66
C GLU A 381 1.75 -12.97 -33.82
N GLU A 382 0.50 -12.93 -33.35
CA GLU A 382 0.02 -11.87 -32.46
C GLU A 382 0.50 -12.04 -31.01
N VAL A 383 0.69 -13.28 -30.56
CA VAL A 383 1.36 -13.60 -29.28
C VAL A 383 2.77 -13.09 -29.32
N LYS A 384 3.47 -13.36 -30.43
CA LYS A 384 4.83 -12.91 -30.64
C LYS A 384 4.94 -11.39 -30.58
N LYS A 385 4.05 -10.65 -31.26
CA LYS A 385 4.01 -9.17 -31.19
C LYS A 385 3.81 -8.64 -29.77
N LEU A 386 2.98 -9.31 -28.96
CA LEU A 386 2.77 -8.91 -27.58
C LEU A 386 4.01 -9.20 -26.73
N THR A 387 4.62 -10.37 -26.88
CA THR A 387 5.87 -10.73 -26.22
C THR A 387 6.97 -9.73 -26.59
N ASP A 388 7.15 -9.44 -27.88
CA ASP A 388 8.12 -8.46 -28.38
C ASP A 388 7.88 -7.06 -27.78
N TYR A 389 6.62 -6.65 -27.60
CA TYR A 389 6.27 -5.37 -26.97
C TYR A 389 6.55 -5.36 -25.46
N ILE A 390 6.22 -6.44 -24.74
CA ILE A 390 6.53 -6.59 -23.31
C ILE A 390 8.06 -6.55 -23.12
N ASP A 391 8.80 -7.27 -23.96
CA ASP A 391 10.25 -7.33 -23.95
C ASP A 391 10.85 -5.96 -24.26
N GLN A 392 10.29 -5.21 -25.22
CA GLN A 392 10.71 -3.84 -25.51
C GLN A 392 10.53 -2.91 -24.31
N VAL A 393 9.37 -2.97 -23.63
CA VAL A 393 9.15 -2.11 -22.46
C VAL A 393 9.97 -2.56 -21.26
N ALA A 394 10.25 -3.86 -21.11
CA ALA A 394 11.18 -4.38 -20.11
C ALA A 394 12.61 -3.87 -20.36
N LEU A 395 13.00 -3.71 -21.64
CA LEU A 395 14.27 -3.12 -22.02
C LEU A 395 14.34 -1.62 -21.66
N GLU A 396 13.24 -0.91 -21.85
CA GLU A 396 13.12 0.52 -21.54
C GLU A 396 13.02 0.78 -20.02
N ASN A 397 12.48 -0.16 -19.24
CA ASN A 397 12.25 -0.03 -17.79
C ASN A 397 12.59 -1.33 -17.02
N PRO A 398 13.89 -1.70 -16.94
CA PRO A 398 14.32 -2.99 -16.40
C PRO A 398 14.03 -3.16 -14.89
N GLU A 399 13.89 -2.08 -14.14
CA GLU A 399 13.57 -2.12 -12.71
C GLU A 399 12.09 -2.47 -12.42
N GLU A 400 11.20 -2.34 -13.40
CA GLU A 400 9.75 -2.46 -13.18
C GLU A 400 9.18 -3.86 -13.48
N ASN A 401 9.98 -4.78 -14.06
CA ASN A 401 9.58 -6.13 -14.50
C ASN A 401 8.12 -6.18 -15.02
N PRO A 402 7.85 -5.56 -16.19
CA PRO A 402 6.50 -5.34 -16.65
C PRO A 402 5.72 -6.65 -16.81
N GLU A 403 6.35 -7.74 -17.24
CA GLU A 403 5.72 -9.07 -17.36
C GLU A 403 5.09 -9.51 -16.03
N GLU A 404 5.79 -9.35 -14.90
CA GLU A 404 5.25 -9.66 -13.58
C GLU A 404 4.11 -8.73 -13.17
N LYS A 405 4.26 -7.41 -13.37
CA LYS A 405 3.21 -6.44 -13.04
C LYS A 405 1.91 -6.67 -13.82
N ILE A 406 2.05 -7.15 -15.05
CA ILE A 406 0.95 -7.55 -15.92
C ILE A 406 0.25 -8.79 -15.37
N MET A 407 1.01 -9.81 -14.96
CA MET A 407 0.46 -11.02 -14.33
C MET A 407 -0.21 -10.68 -13.00
N ASP A 408 0.38 -9.78 -12.21
CA ASP A 408 -0.20 -9.28 -10.96
C ASP A 408 -1.55 -8.59 -11.24
N PHE A 409 -1.63 -7.76 -12.28
CA PHE A 409 -2.89 -7.14 -12.71
C PHE A 409 -3.92 -8.17 -13.17
N TYR A 410 -3.53 -9.21 -13.93
CA TYR A 410 -4.43 -10.30 -14.34
C TYR A 410 -5.13 -10.93 -13.13
N PHE A 411 -4.37 -11.24 -12.09
CA PHE A 411 -4.89 -11.90 -10.90
C PHE A 411 -5.62 -10.94 -9.95
N LEU A 412 -5.07 -9.76 -9.69
CA LEU A 412 -5.55 -8.84 -8.65
C LEU A 412 -6.53 -7.78 -9.17
N GLN A 413 -6.58 -7.56 -10.49
CA GLN A 413 -7.39 -6.53 -11.16
C GLN A 413 -7.19 -5.13 -10.56
N ASP A 414 -5.99 -4.81 -10.05
CA ASP A 414 -5.65 -3.51 -9.46
C ASP A 414 -4.79 -2.69 -10.43
N PHE A 415 -5.40 -1.67 -11.04
CA PHE A 415 -4.78 -0.82 -12.06
C PHE A 415 -3.63 0.04 -11.52
N GLU A 416 -3.45 0.14 -10.20
CA GLU A 416 -2.26 0.76 -9.60
C GLU A 416 -1.01 -0.12 -9.66
N LEU A 417 -1.16 -1.43 -9.91
CA LEU A 417 -0.03 -2.34 -10.05
C LEU A 417 0.66 -2.24 -11.41
N LEU A 418 0.02 -1.60 -12.40
CA LEU A 418 0.58 -1.43 -13.74
C LEU A 418 1.62 -0.27 -13.78
N PRO A 419 2.77 -0.47 -14.45
CA PRO A 419 3.75 0.57 -14.76
C PRO A 419 3.12 1.83 -15.37
N GLN A 420 3.49 3.02 -14.89
CA GLN A 420 2.96 4.27 -15.46
C GLN A 420 3.38 4.44 -16.93
N GLY A 421 2.55 5.11 -17.74
CA GLY A 421 2.86 5.39 -19.16
C GLY A 421 2.18 4.45 -20.16
N LYS A 422 2.87 4.12 -21.26
CA LYS A 422 2.27 3.42 -22.42
C LYS A 422 1.75 2.02 -22.07
N LEU A 423 2.41 1.29 -21.18
CA LEU A 423 1.93 -0.01 -20.70
C LEU A 423 0.55 0.11 -20.07
N ARG A 424 0.38 1.01 -19.10
CA ARG A 424 -0.90 1.26 -18.45
C ARG A 424 -2.00 1.69 -19.41
N THR A 425 -1.68 2.36 -20.52
CA THR A 425 -2.66 2.69 -21.57
C THR A 425 -2.95 1.53 -22.54
N SER A 426 -1.97 0.65 -22.79
CA SER A 426 -2.10 -0.49 -23.71
C SER A 426 -2.72 -1.73 -23.04
N PHE A 427 -2.49 -1.94 -21.74
CA PHE A 427 -3.01 -3.06 -20.94
C PHE A 427 -4.48 -2.93 -20.55
N ILE A 428 -5.10 -1.80 -20.88
CA ILE A 428 -6.55 -1.64 -20.85
C ILE A 428 -7.19 -2.51 -21.96
N HIS A 429 -6.41 -3.12 -22.87
CA HIS A 429 -6.87 -4.02 -23.93
C HIS A 429 -6.75 -5.51 -23.53
N PRO A 430 -7.86 -6.19 -23.19
CA PRO A 430 -7.96 -7.62 -22.87
C PRO A 430 -7.65 -8.62 -23.96
N GLU A 431 -7.39 -8.18 -25.18
CA GLU A 431 -6.54 -8.95 -26.10
C GLU A 431 -5.26 -9.37 -25.35
N THR A 432 -4.64 -8.46 -24.61
CA THR A 432 -3.46 -8.75 -23.81
C THR A 432 -3.69 -9.78 -22.70
N ILE A 433 -4.83 -9.68 -21.99
CA ILE A 433 -5.28 -10.58 -20.92
C ILE A 433 -5.65 -11.97 -21.46
N SER A 434 -6.18 -12.06 -22.67
CA SER A 434 -6.54 -13.32 -23.34
C SER A 434 -5.37 -14.00 -24.06
N ALA A 435 -4.26 -13.28 -24.29
CA ALA A 435 -2.99 -13.85 -24.75
C ALA A 435 -2.16 -14.45 -23.60
N LEU A 436 -2.30 -13.95 -22.36
CA LEU A 436 -1.59 -14.44 -21.17
C LEU A 436 -1.78 -15.95 -20.87
N PRO A 437 -2.95 -16.57 -21.10
CA PRO A 437 -3.11 -18.02 -21.03
C PRO A 437 -2.17 -18.80 -21.97
N ARG A 438 -1.59 -18.17 -23.00
CA ARG A 438 -0.57 -18.78 -23.86
C ARG A 438 0.84 -18.76 -23.25
N LEU A 439 1.01 -18.02 -22.16
CA LEU A 439 2.13 -18.10 -21.20
C LEU A 439 1.73 -18.95 -19.98
N GLN A 440 0.87 -19.96 -20.18
CA GLN A 440 0.17 -20.72 -19.15
C GLN A 440 1.06 -21.08 -17.95
N THR A 441 2.27 -21.56 -18.21
CA THR A 441 3.24 -21.97 -17.19
C THR A 441 3.71 -20.83 -16.29
N LYS A 442 4.12 -19.69 -16.87
CA LYS A 442 4.57 -18.51 -16.09
C LYS A 442 3.41 -17.85 -15.35
N LEU A 443 2.25 -17.75 -16.02
CA LEU A 443 1.04 -17.19 -15.42
C LEU A 443 0.56 -18.02 -14.24
N LEU A 444 0.54 -19.34 -14.39
CA LEU A 444 0.16 -20.26 -13.33
C LEU A 444 1.15 -20.22 -12.17
N ALA A 445 2.45 -20.21 -12.44
CA ALA A 445 3.47 -20.06 -11.39
C ALA A 445 3.26 -18.77 -10.58
N ARG A 446 3.11 -17.63 -11.28
CA ARG A 446 2.90 -16.33 -10.62
C ARG A 446 1.58 -16.27 -9.86
N GLY A 447 0.50 -16.84 -10.40
CA GLY A 447 -0.78 -16.92 -9.73
C GLY A 447 -0.74 -17.72 -8.43
N ILE A 448 -0.05 -18.86 -8.43
CA ILE A 448 0.14 -19.68 -7.22
C ILE A 448 0.94 -18.89 -6.16
N GLN A 449 2.00 -18.18 -6.57
CA GLN A 449 2.78 -17.32 -5.67
C GLN A 449 1.92 -16.19 -5.08
N LEU A 450 1.19 -15.43 -5.91
CA LEU A 450 0.32 -14.35 -5.43
C LEU A 450 -0.77 -14.88 -4.49
N PHE A 451 -1.27 -16.09 -4.73
CA PHE A 451 -2.28 -16.70 -3.89
C PHE A 451 -1.74 -17.02 -2.49
N SER A 452 -0.52 -17.52 -2.37
CA SER A 452 0.09 -17.79 -1.06
C SER A 452 0.40 -16.51 -0.27
N ILE A 453 0.61 -15.38 -0.95
CA ILE A 453 0.88 -14.07 -0.33
C ILE A 453 -0.41 -13.36 0.08
N HIS A 454 -1.41 -13.35 -0.81
CA HIS A 454 -2.56 -12.45 -0.69
C HIS A 454 -3.88 -13.13 -0.36
N GLY A 455 -3.98 -14.45 -0.51
CA GLY A 455 -5.25 -15.19 -0.40
C GLY A 455 -6.15 -15.01 -1.63
N LEU A 456 -7.13 -15.91 -1.78
CA LEU A 456 -8.01 -15.98 -2.97
C LEU A 456 -9.00 -14.80 -3.00
N GLU A 457 -9.30 -14.20 -1.86
CA GLU A 457 -10.23 -13.09 -1.70
C GLU A 457 -9.76 -11.81 -2.40
N LYS A 458 -8.44 -11.68 -2.63
CA LYS A 458 -7.86 -10.53 -3.34
C LYS A 458 -7.89 -10.67 -4.85
N PHE A 459 -8.20 -11.87 -5.35
CA PHE A 459 -8.18 -12.15 -6.79
C PHE A 459 -9.47 -11.69 -7.47
N GLY A 460 -9.36 -11.23 -8.71
CA GLY A 460 -10.48 -11.02 -9.62
C GLY A 460 -11.15 -12.33 -10.04
N VAL A 461 -12.31 -12.23 -10.72
CA VAL A 461 -13.07 -13.41 -11.17
C VAL A 461 -12.23 -14.31 -12.08
N ASP A 462 -11.53 -13.72 -13.04
CA ASP A 462 -10.73 -14.45 -14.04
C ASP A 462 -9.55 -15.16 -13.38
N GLY A 463 -8.81 -14.45 -12.52
CA GLY A 463 -7.71 -15.02 -11.74
C GLY A 463 -8.14 -16.20 -10.86
N ARG A 464 -9.31 -16.08 -10.21
CA ARG A 464 -9.89 -17.18 -9.40
C ARG A 464 -10.30 -18.37 -10.26
N SER A 465 -10.95 -18.12 -11.39
CA SER A 465 -11.36 -19.18 -12.32
C SER A 465 -10.14 -19.89 -12.90
N PHE A 466 -9.13 -19.13 -13.30
CA PHE A 466 -7.88 -19.65 -13.83
C PHE A 466 -7.19 -20.59 -12.83
N LEU A 467 -6.99 -20.19 -11.57
CA LEU A 467 -6.34 -21.06 -10.57
C LEU A 467 -7.13 -22.32 -10.23
N LYS A 468 -8.47 -22.27 -10.32
CA LYS A 468 -9.35 -23.42 -10.06
C LYS A 468 -9.48 -24.39 -11.24
N SER A 469 -9.08 -23.97 -12.44
CA SER A 469 -9.19 -24.81 -13.63
C SER A 469 -8.21 -25.98 -13.61
N ASP A 470 -8.48 -26.98 -14.45
CA ASP A 470 -7.63 -28.15 -14.58
C ASP A 470 -6.33 -27.77 -15.30
N HIS A 471 -5.22 -27.80 -14.54
CA HIS A 471 -3.87 -27.65 -15.07
C HIS A 471 -3.08 -28.93 -14.82
N LEU A 472 -2.14 -29.21 -15.71
CA LEU A 472 -1.16 -30.28 -15.54
C LEU A 472 0.09 -29.73 -14.88
N ALA A 473 0.59 -30.41 -13.85
CA ALA A 473 1.92 -30.10 -13.34
C ALA A 473 2.98 -30.82 -14.19
N ASP A 474 3.93 -30.05 -14.69
CA ASP A 474 5.10 -30.56 -15.39
C ASP A 474 6.39 -29.95 -14.82
N GLN A 475 7.53 -30.49 -15.24
CA GLN A 475 8.84 -29.98 -14.84
C GLN A 475 9.05 -28.49 -15.19
N PRO A 476 8.62 -27.97 -16.36
CA PRO A 476 8.61 -26.54 -16.64
C PRO A 476 7.88 -25.67 -15.61
N LEU A 477 6.65 -26.04 -15.21
CA LEU A 477 5.88 -25.32 -14.20
C LEU A 477 6.57 -25.34 -12.85
N TYR A 478 7.05 -26.51 -12.43
CA TYR A 478 7.78 -26.65 -11.17
C TYR A 478 9.04 -25.77 -11.15
N ARG A 479 9.82 -25.74 -12.24
CA ARG A 479 10.99 -24.87 -12.37
C ARG A 479 10.63 -23.39 -12.36
N ALA A 480 9.51 -23.00 -12.97
CA ALA A 480 9.03 -21.61 -12.93
C ALA A 480 8.70 -21.18 -11.50
N LEU A 481 8.04 -22.05 -10.71
CA LEU A 481 7.79 -21.81 -9.29
C LEU A 481 9.09 -21.70 -8.48
N VAL A 482 10.06 -22.58 -8.72
CA VAL A 482 11.38 -22.50 -8.08
C VAL A 482 12.10 -21.21 -8.43
N GLY A 483 12.01 -20.75 -9.69
CA GLY A 483 12.64 -19.50 -10.14
C GLY A 483 12.06 -18.23 -9.51
N GLN A 484 10.80 -18.26 -9.09
CA GLN A 484 10.12 -17.14 -8.43
C GLN A 484 10.35 -17.08 -6.91
N GLU A 485 10.82 -18.17 -6.30
CA GLU A 485 10.97 -18.31 -4.85
C GLU A 485 12.43 -18.37 -4.43
N LYS A 486 12.76 -17.77 -3.27
CA LYS A 486 14.10 -17.88 -2.67
C LYS A 486 14.21 -19.19 -1.89
N GLY A 487 14.23 -20.32 -2.61
CA GLY A 487 14.48 -21.66 -2.07
C GLY A 487 13.23 -22.55 -1.97
N SER A 488 13.46 -23.83 -1.65
CA SER A 488 12.45 -24.90 -1.68
C SER A 488 11.29 -24.70 -0.70
N LEU A 489 11.49 -23.97 0.39
CA LEU A 489 10.45 -23.67 1.38
C LEU A 489 9.31 -22.82 0.78
N GLY A 490 9.63 -21.80 0.00
CA GLY A 490 8.63 -20.94 -0.64
C GLY A 490 7.74 -21.74 -1.59
N VAL A 491 8.36 -22.62 -2.38
CA VAL A 491 7.66 -23.54 -3.29
C VAL A 491 6.72 -24.48 -2.54
N LEU A 492 7.17 -25.05 -1.41
CA LEU A 492 6.33 -25.94 -0.59
C LEU A 492 5.15 -25.19 0.05
N LYS A 493 5.35 -23.94 0.46
CA LYS A 493 4.27 -23.10 0.98
C LYS A 493 3.24 -22.78 -0.10
N ASN A 494 3.71 -22.47 -1.31
CA ASN A 494 2.87 -22.27 -2.49
C ASN A 494 2.02 -23.51 -2.79
N ILE A 495 2.63 -24.71 -2.79
CA ILE A 495 1.94 -26.00 -3.00
C ILE A 495 0.92 -26.27 -1.88
N PHE A 496 1.27 -25.97 -0.63
CA PHE A 496 0.38 -26.14 0.52
C PHE A 496 -0.88 -25.28 0.40
N CYS A 497 -0.72 -23.98 0.15
CA CYS A 497 -1.85 -23.07 -0.04
C CYS A 497 -2.75 -23.53 -1.18
N LEU A 498 -2.16 -23.91 -2.33
CA LEU A 498 -2.88 -24.37 -3.51
C LEU A 498 -3.83 -25.54 -3.24
N ARG A 499 -3.55 -26.37 -2.23
CA ARG A 499 -4.39 -27.51 -1.83
C ARG A 499 -5.85 -27.11 -1.53
N GLU A 500 -6.05 -25.89 -1.03
CA GLU A 500 -7.38 -25.38 -0.67
C GLU A 500 -8.26 -25.08 -1.88
N ILE A 501 -7.66 -24.84 -3.05
CA ILE A 501 -8.37 -24.39 -4.25
C ILE A 501 -8.20 -25.32 -5.45
N ASN A 502 -7.12 -26.10 -5.51
CA ASN A 502 -6.81 -27.04 -6.58
C ASN A 502 -5.97 -28.22 -6.05
N LEU A 503 -6.65 -29.17 -5.40
CA LEU A 503 -6.03 -30.35 -4.78
C LEU A 503 -5.28 -31.22 -5.80
N SER A 504 -5.81 -31.36 -7.02
CA SER A 504 -5.19 -32.16 -8.08
C SER A 504 -3.82 -31.58 -8.47
N LEU A 505 -3.77 -30.29 -8.80
CA LEU A 505 -2.53 -29.61 -9.18
C LEU A 505 -1.52 -29.60 -8.03
N SER A 506 -1.99 -29.33 -6.80
CA SER A 506 -1.16 -29.37 -5.59
C SER A 506 -0.50 -30.74 -5.41
N ASN A 507 -1.25 -31.84 -5.55
CA ASN A 507 -0.70 -33.19 -5.43
C ASN A 507 0.31 -33.53 -6.54
N GLN A 508 0.08 -33.09 -7.77
CA GLN A 508 1.02 -33.32 -8.87
C GLN A 508 2.32 -32.52 -8.67
N LEU A 509 2.23 -31.24 -8.27
CA LEU A 509 3.39 -30.42 -7.93
C LEU A 509 4.14 -30.95 -6.72
N LEU A 510 3.43 -31.50 -5.73
CA LEU A 510 4.05 -32.13 -4.55
C LEU A 510 4.93 -33.32 -4.94
N LYS A 511 4.52 -34.14 -5.92
CA LYS A 511 5.37 -35.25 -6.42
C LYS A 511 6.69 -34.74 -6.99
N LEU A 512 6.62 -33.70 -7.84
CA LEU A 512 7.83 -33.06 -8.40
C LEU A 512 8.70 -32.42 -7.30
N ALA A 513 8.07 -31.81 -6.29
CA ALA A 513 8.77 -31.27 -5.14
C ALA A 513 9.44 -32.36 -4.28
N GLN A 514 8.81 -33.53 -4.13
CA GLN A 514 9.38 -34.67 -3.40
C GLN A 514 10.61 -35.24 -4.10
N GLU A 515 10.62 -35.28 -5.44
CA GLU A 515 11.81 -35.65 -6.23
C GLU A 515 12.98 -34.68 -5.99
N ASP A 516 12.71 -33.38 -5.83
CA ASP A 516 13.74 -32.39 -5.56
C ASP A 516 14.19 -32.38 -4.08
N LEU A 517 13.25 -32.61 -3.16
CA LEU A 517 13.54 -32.78 -1.74
C LEU A 517 14.39 -34.02 -1.47
N ALA A 518 14.23 -35.09 -2.24
CA ALA A 518 15.08 -36.28 -2.16
C ALA A 518 16.57 -35.97 -2.41
N LYS A 519 16.86 -34.86 -3.10
CA LYS A 519 18.23 -34.39 -3.35
C LYS A 519 18.81 -33.58 -2.18
N THR A 520 17.97 -33.21 -1.22
CA THR A 520 18.33 -32.35 -0.10
C THR A 520 18.76 -33.19 1.10
N SER A 521 19.90 -32.86 1.71
CA SER A 521 20.41 -33.62 2.86
C SER A 521 19.40 -33.63 4.03
N PHE A 522 19.32 -34.76 4.73
CA PHE A 522 18.48 -34.93 5.93
C PHE A 522 18.67 -33.80 6.96
N LYS A 523 19.93 -33.38 7.18
CA LYS A 523 20.27 -32.29 8.11
C LYS A 523 19.63 -30.97 7.70
N SER A 524 19.57 -30.68 6.40
CA SER A 524 18.94 -29.48 5.85
C SER A 524 17.41 -29.54 5.99
N LEU A 525 16.80 -30.70 5.73
CA LEU A 525 15.35 -30.89 5.88
C LEU A 525 14.89 -30.72 7.33
N LYS A 526 15.63 -31.30 8.29
CA LYS A 526 15.32 -31.18 9.71
C LYS A 526 15.45 -29.74 10.20
N LYS A 527 16.52 -29.05 9.79
CA LYS A 527 16.72 -27.62 10.10
C LYS A 527 15.56 -26.77 9.55
N LEU A 528 15.16 -27.02 8.31
CA LEU A 528 14.07 -26.31 7.64
C LEU A 528 12.74 -26.48 8.40
N LEU A 529 12.46 -27.68 8.94
CA LEU A 529 11.30 -27.97 9.78
C LEU A 529 11.37 -27.29 11.16
N GLU A 530 12.54 -27.28 11.80
CA GLU A 530 12.75 -26.65 13.11
C GLU A 530 12.56 -25.13 13.06
N GLU A 531 12.96 -24.49 11.95
CA GLU A 531 12.86 -23.04 11.73
C GLU A 531 11.44 -22.54 11.42
N GLN A 532 10.46 -23.43 11.16
CA GLN A 532 9.08 -22.99 10.88
C GLN A 532 8.29 -22.65 12.14
N PRO A 533 7.43 -21.60 12.11
CA PRO A 533 6.47 -21.33 13.17
C PRO A 533 5.49 -22.50 13.32
N SER A 534 4.97 -22.70 14.53
CA SER A 534 4.01 -23.78 14.79
C SER A 534 2.65 -23.44 14.18
N ASP A 535 2.36 -23.99 13.00
CA ASP A 535 1.12 -23.81 12.27
C ASP A 535 0.75 -25.07 11.44
N SER A 536 -0.40 -25.00 10.75
CA SER A 536 -0.89 -26.09 9.89
C SER A 536 0.05 -26.43 8.74
N PHE A 537 0.88 -25.47 8.29
CA PHE A 537 1.89 -25.69 7.28
C PHE A 537 3.05 -26.52 7.84
N LYS A 538 3.52 -26.23 9.07
CA LYS A 538 4.55 -27.02 9.75
C LYS A 538 4.11 -28.46 9.97
N ASP A 539 2.86 -28.68 10.38
CA ASP A 539 2.33 -30.04 10.57
C ASP A 539 2.28 -30.82 9.25
N TRP A 540 1.83 -30.17 8.18
CA TRP A 540 1.82 -30.76 6.84
C TRP A 540 3.24 -31.05 6.32
N LEU A 541 4.16 -30.11 6.50
CA LEU A 541 5.57 -30.27 6.14
C LEU A 541 6.22 -31.42 6.92
N LYS A 542 5.90 -31.54 8.21
CA LYS A 542 6.36 -32.63 9.05
C LYS A 542 5.93 -33.99 8.50
N LEU A 543 4.69 -34.15 8.04
CA LEU A 543 4.22 -35.41 7.43
C LEU A 543 5.04 -35.79 6.18
N ILE A 544 5.39 -34.81 5.34
CA ILE A 544 6.21 -35.04 4.15
C ILE A 544 7.64 -35.42 4.54
N VAL A 545 8.23 -34.67 5.48
CA VAL A 545 9.58 -34.91 5.96
C VAL A 545 9.66 -36.27 6.66
N ASP A 546 8.76 -36.59 7.59
CA ASP A 546 8.75 -37.85 8.34
C ASP A 546 8.58 -39.05 7.39
N SER A 547 7.72 -38.96 6.38
CA SER A 547 7.59 -40.01 5.34
C SER A 547 8.90 -40.21 4.56
N HIS A 548 9.60 -39.13 4.24
CA HIS A 548 10.91 -39.20 3.60
C HIS A 548 11.98 -39.80 4.53
N ILE A 549 11.95 -39.45 5.82
CA ILE A 549 12.83 -39.99 6.86
C ILE A 549 12.62 -41.50 7.02
N GLU A 550 11.38 -41.97 7.08
CA GLU A 550 11.07 -43.40 7.18
C GLU A 550 11.59 -44.18 5.98
N THR A 551 11.39 -43.64 4.77
CA THR A 551 11.90 -44.24 3.53
C THR A 551 13.43 -44.30 3.55
N HIS A 552 14.10 -43.22 3.93
CA HIS A 552 15.56 -43.17 4.02
C HIS A 552 16.12 -44.12 5.10
N LYS A 553 15.47 -44.21 6.25
CA LYS A 553 15.83 -45.16 7.32
C LYS A 553 15.69 -46.61 6.87
N LYS A 554 14.62 -46.94 6.14
CA LYS A 554 14.40 -48.27 5.60
C LYS A 554 15.55 -48.68 4.66
N TRP A 555 15.93 -47.80 3.75
CA TRP A 555 17.06 -48.02 2.84
C TRP A 555 18.39 -48.20 3.58
N ASN A 556 18.69 -47.34 4.55
CA ASN A 556 19.92 -47.47 5.35
C ASN A 556 19.94 -48.79 6.15
N ASN A 557 18.79 -49.24 6.65
CA ASN A 557 18.67 -50.52 7.33
C ASN A 557 18.88 -51.72 6.39
N GLU A 558 18.37 -51.65 5.15
CA GLU A 558 18.59 -52.67 4.13
C GLU A 558 20.08 -52.76 3.75
N LEU A 559 20.74 -51.63 3.55
CA LEU A 559 22.20 -51.57 3.34
C LEU A 559 22.96 -52.20 4.52
N ALA A 560 22.62 -51.81 5.75
CA ALA A 560 23.25 -52.34 6.95
C ALA A 560 23.05 -53.86 7.11
N LEU A 561 21.87 -54.38 6.76
CA LEU A 561 21.57 -55.82 6.79
C LEU A 561 22.45 -56.60 5.81
N GLU A 562 22.59 -56.10 4.58
CA GLU A 562 23.40 -56.79 3.57
C GLU A 562 24.90 -56.69 3.90
N ILE A 563 25.37 -55.55 4.41
CA ILE A 563 26.73 -55.40 4.95
C ILE A 563 26.99 -56.41 6.07
N ARG A 564 26.04 -56.59 7.01
CA ARG A 564 26.16 -57.59 8.08
C ARG A 564 26.24 -59.01 7.53
N LYS A 565 25.50 -59.32 6.47
CA LYS A 565 25.52 -60.63 5.83
C LYS A 565 26.90 -60.91 5.22
N ILE A 566 27.46 -59.95 4.46
CA ILE A 566 28.81 -60.05 3.90
C ILE A 566 29.85 -60.22 5.02
N LEU A 567 29.74 -59.43 6.11
CA LEU A 567 30.64 -59.55 7.26
C LEU A 567 30.61 -60.94 7.89
N LYS A 568 29.42 -61.50 8.11
CA LYS A 568 29.24 -62.84 8.69
C LYS A 568 29.77 -63.96 7.80
N GLU A 569 29.51 -63.88 6.50
CA GLU A 569 29.92 -64.90 5.53
C GLU A 569 31.44 -64.92 5.33
N GLN A 570 32.07 -63.75 5.36
CA GLN A 570 33.46 -63.63 4.93
C GLN A 570 34.50 -63.51 6.04
N GLN A 571 34.09 -63.12 7.26
CA GLN A 571 34.97 -62.89 8.41
C GLN A 571 36.31 -62.22 8.06
N PRO A 572 36.28 -60.98 7.52
CA PRO A 572 37.49 -60.34 7.03
C PRO A 572 38.47 -60.08 8.18
N ARG A 573 39.78 -60.30 7.94
CA ARG A 573 40.82 -60.13 8.96
C ARG A 573 41.17 -58.67 9.27
N SER A 574 40.79 -57.73 8.40
CA SER A 574 40.99 -56.30 8.59
C SER A 574 39.95 -55.48 7.85
N LEU A 575 39.77 -54.23 8.30
CA LEU A 575 38.84 -53.27 7.67
C LEU A 575 39.23 -52.97 6.22
N ALA A 576 40.52 -52.90 5.91
CA ALA A 576 41.01 -52.63 4.55
C ALA A 576 40.62 -53.76 3.57
N ILE A 577 40.80 -55.02 3.98
CA ILE A 577 40.41 -56.19 3.17
C ILE A 577 38.89 -56.25 2.99
N PHE A 578 38.14 -55.85 4.01
CA PHE A 578 36.69 -55.74 3.90
C PHE A 578 36.29 -54.69 2.86
N PHE A 579 36.82 -53.46 2.97
CA PHE A 579 36.53 -52.39 2.01
C PHE A 579 36.87 -52.77 0.57
N GLU A 580 38.07 -53.33 0.31
CA GLU A 580 38.46 -53.80 -1.03
C GLU A 580 37.49 -54.82 -1.61
N LYS A 581 36.93 -55.71 -0.78
CA LYS A 581 35.97 -56.70 -1.25
C LYS A 581 34.57 -56.15 -1.51
N ILE A 582 34.01 -55.33 -0.61
CA ILE A 582 32.65 -54.80 -0.83
C ILE A 582 32.64 -53.86 -2.06
N THR A 583 33.79 -53.26 -2.37
CA THR A 583 34.01 -52.48 -3.58
C THR A 583 34.26 -53.34 -4.82
N ALA A 584 34.97 -54.46 -4.70
CA ALA A 584 35.20 -55.39 -5.81
C ALA A 584 33.97 -56.26 -6.19
N GLU A 585 33.08 -56.57 -5.25
CA GLU A 585 31.87 -57.38 -5.48
C GLU A 585 30.73 -56.61 -6.18
N ASP A 586 30.99 -55.38 -6.64
CA ASP A 586 30.03 -54.50 -7.32
C ASP A 586 28.77 -54.18 -6.49
N PHE A 587 28.73 -54.56 -5.21
CA PHE A 587 27.60 -54.38 -4.31
C PHE A 587 27.37 -52.90 -4.00
N ILE A 588 28.41 -52.16 -3.61
CA ILE A 588 28.30 -50.71 -3.35
C ILE A 588 27.90 -49.99 -4.64
N SER A 589 28.48 -50.37 -5.78
CA SER A 589 28.10 -49.84 -7.10
C SER A 589 26.63 -50.10 -7.43
N LYS A 590 26.12 -51.31 -7.13
CA LYS A 590 24.72 -51.69 -7.32
C LYS A 590 23.79 -50.94 -6.38
N PHE A 591 24.16 -50.83 -5.10
CA PHE A 591 23.41 -50.04 -4.12
C PHE A 591 23.35 -48.57 -4.49
N ILE A 592 24.47 -47.97 -4.93
CA ILE A 592 24.52 -46.59 -5.42
C ILE A 592 23.58 -46.42 -6.61
N LYS A 593 23.61 -47.34 -7.58
CA LYS A 593 22.69 -47.31 -8.74
C LYS A 593 21.22 -47.47 -8.36
N ASP A 594 20.91 -48.37 -7.42
CA ASP A 594 19.55 -48.60 -6.95
C ASP A 594 19.02 -47.41 -6.13
N TYR A 595 19.88 -46.80 -5.30
CA TYR A 595 19.60 -45.56 -4.57
C TYR A 595 19.42 -44.37 -5.53
N GLU A 596 20.31 -44.21 -6.52
CA GLU A 596 20.21 -43.17 -7.55
C GLU A 596 18.93 -43.34 -8.39
N LYS A 597 18.55 -44.58 -8.72
CA LYS A 597 17.29 -44.89 -9.40
C LYS A 597 16.07 -44.51 -8.57
N HIS A 598 16.15 -44.63 -7.24
CA HIS A 598 15.01 -44.39 -6.35
C HIS A 598 14.88 -42.93 -5.88
N PHE A 599 16.01 -42.25 -5.66
CA PHE A 599 16.06 -40.89 -5.10
C PHE A 599 16.55 -39.84 -6.10
N GLY A 600 16.99 -40.25 -7.30
CA GLY A 600 17.48 -39.35 -8.35
C GLY A 600 18.82 -38.67 -8.01
N VAL A 601 19.50 -39.11 -6.96
CA VAL A 601 20.81 -38.61 -6.52
C VAL A 601 21.69 -39.75 -6.00
N ASN A 602 23.00 -39.56 -6.09
CA ASN A 602 23.94 -40.45 -5.44
C ASN A 602 23.81 -40.33 -3.91
N PRO A 603 23.80 -41.46 -3.18
CA PRO A 603 23.87 -41.43 -1.72
C PRO A 603 25.17 -40.72 -1.29
N PRO A 604 25.15 -39.92 -0.20
CA PRO A 604 26.37 -39.29 0.29
C PRO A 604 27.41 -40.37 0.61
N GLN A 605 28.58 -40.33 -0.02
CA GLN A 605 29.64 -41.33 0.20
C GLN A 605 29.97 -41.50 1.68
N LYS A 606 30.00 -40.39 2.42
CA LYS A 606 30.21 -40.37 3.87
C LYS A 606 29.17 -41.19 4.64
N GLU A 607 27.92 -41.20 4.19
CA GLU A 607 26.85 -41.95 4.84
C GLU A 607 27.02 -43.46 4.62
N ILE A 608 27.39 -43.87 3.41
CA ILE A 608 27.76 -45.26 3.13
C ILE A 608 28.96 -45.67 4.00
N ASP A 609 30.02 -44.84 4.02
CA ASP A 609 31.23 -45.09 4.80
C ASP A 609 30.91 -45.23 6.30
N ASP A 610 30.04 -44.36 6.84
CA ASP A 610 29.61 -44.39 8.24
C ASP A 610 28.81 -45.66 8.56
N ILE A 611 27.92 -46.12 7.66
CA ILE A 611 27.16 -47.36 7.83
C ILE A 611 28.10 -48.58 7.81
N VAL A 612 29.00 -48.65 6.82
CA VAL A 612 30.00 -49.72 6.68
C VAL A 612 30.89 -49.80 7.94
N LEU A 613 31.41 -48.65 8.38
CA LEU A 613 32.26 -48.55 9.56
C LEU A 613 31.52 -48.92 10.85
N THR A 614 30.25 -48.52 10.97
CA THR A 614 29.41 -48.84 12.13
C THR A 614 29.16 -50.33 12.24
N GLU A 615 28.82 -51.00 11.13
CA GLU A 615 28.56 -52.43 11.13
C GLU A 615 29.83 -53.27 11.33
N TRP A 616 30.96 -52.83 10.77
CA TRP A 616 32.27 -53.42 11.07
C TRP A 616 32.61 -53.36 12.57
N LYS A 617 32.46 -52.17 13.18
CA LYS A 617 32.68 -51.98 14.63
C LYS A 617 31.74 -52.83 15.46
N ARG A 618 30.50 -53.02 15.00
CA ARG A 618 29.51 -53.84 15.69
C ARG A 618 29.91 -55.31 15.72
N MET A 619 30.34 -55.87 14.60
CA MET A 619 30.82 -57.25 14.50
C MET A 619 32.06 -57.46 15.39
N THR A 620 33.08 -56.64 15.21
CA THR A 620 34.35 -56.73 15.95
C THR A 620 34.20 -56.52 17.46
N ASN A 621 33.23 -55.72 17.91
CA ASN A 621 32.93 -55.53 19.33
C ASN A 621 32.05 -56.64 19.93
N CYS A 622 31.14 -57.25 19.15
CA CYS A 622 30.29 -58.35 19.62
C CYS A 622 31.04 -59.70 19.67
N GLU A 623 32.10 -59.88 18.87
CA GLU A 623 32.92 -61.12 18.85
C GLU A 623 34.11 -61.09 19.83
N ARG A 624 34.19 -60.08 20.70
CA ARG A 624 35.28 -59.93 21.69
C ARG A 624 35.50 -61.09 22.67
N PRO A 625 34.58 -62.05 22.93
CA PRO A 625 34.93 -63.17 23.80
C PRO A 625 35.67 -64.34 23.12
N GLN A 626 35.64 -64.52 21.79
CA GLN A 626 36.11 -65.78 21.20
C GLN A 626 37.46 -65.73 20.47
N TRP A 627 37.92 -64.57 19.98
CA TRP A 627 39.17 -64.49 19.21
C TRP A 627 40.43 -64.12 20.02
N ILE A 628 40.29 -63.64 21.26
CA ILE A 628 41.44 -63.20 22.09
C ILE A 628 42.30 -64.37 22.60
N LYS A 629 41.94 -65.63 22.37
CA LYS A 629 42.79 -66.77 22.75
C LYS A 629 43.93 -67.09 21.77
N GLN A 630 44.07 -66.42 20.63
CA GLN A 630 45.12 -66.78 19.65
C GLN A 630 46.07 -65.69 19.16
N LEU A 631 45.95 -64.41 19.53
CA LEU A 631 46.94 -63.40 19.12
C LEU A 631 47.24 -62.41 20.24
N ARG A 632 48.30 -62.69 21.03
CA ARG A 632 49.08 -61.64 21.69
C ARG A 632 50.14 -61.18 20.69
N ASP A 633 49.94 -59.99 20.12
CA ASP A 633 51.05 -59.15 19.70
C ASP A 633 50.65 -57.66 19.83
N PRO A 634 51.29 -56.87 20.70
CA PRO A 634 50.86 -55.51 21.02
C PRO A 634 51.57 -54.48 20.15
N THR A 635 51.34 -54.44 18.84
CA THR A 635 51.85 -53.35 17.98
C THR A 635 50.96 -53.09 16.76
N GLN A 636 49.75 -52.57 16.92
CA GLN A 636 49.11 -51.80 15.84
C GLN A 636 48.38 -50.56 16.37
N ASN A 637 48.92 -49.42 15.93
CA ASN A 637 48.50 -48.07 16.25
C ASN A 637 47.29 -47.69 15.38
N ILE A 638 46.14 -47.38 15.99
CA ILE A 638 44.87 -47.07 15.31
C ILE A 638 44.86 -45.65 14.68
N SER A 639 45.94 -44.89 14.81
CA SER A 639 46.03 -43.48 14.41
C SER A 639 46.47 -43.22 12.95
N GLN A 640 46.69 -44.25 12.12
CA GLN A 640 47.16 -44.08 10.72
C GLN A 640 46.12 -44.35 9.62
N LEU A 641 44.82 -44.34 9.94
CA LEU A 641 43.77 -44.34 8.91
C LEU A 641 43.49 -42.89 8.45
N GLY A 642 44.34 -42.40 7.55
CA GLY A 642 44.05 -41.25 6.70
C GLY A 642 42.80 -41.50 5.85
N SER A 643 42.09 -40.42 5.51
CA SER A 643 40.72 -40.41 4.97
C SER A 643 40.39 -41.55 3.99
N LEU A 644 39.32 -42.31 4.30
CA LEU A 644 38.71 -43.36 3.46
C LEU A 644 38.37 -42.92 2.02
N SER A 645 38.35 -41.61 1.74
CA SER A 645 38.11 -41.01 0.43
C SER A 645 39.17 -41.32 -0.65
N LEU A 646 40.34 -41.86 -0.28
CA LEU A 646 41.40 -42.21 -1.24
C LEU A 646 41.19 -43.57 -1.93
N LEU A 647 40.33 -44.45 -1.41
CA LEU A 647 40.10 -45.80 -1.94
C LEU A 647 39.10 -45.87 -3.11
N PHE A 648 38.39 -44.78 -3.42
CA PHE A 648 37.30 -44.73 -4.41
C PHE A 648 37.61 -43.93 -5.69
N LYS A 649 38.87 -43.55 -5.95
CA LYS A 649 39.20 -42.84 -7.21
C LYS A 649 39.18 -43.81 -8.40
N GLN A 650 38.29 -43.53 -9.36
CA GLN A 650 38.22 -44.19 -10.66
C GLN A 650 39.58 -44.15 -11.39
N THR A 651 39.96 -45.28 -11.98
CA THR A 651 41.07 -45.42 -12.92
C THR A 651 40.91 -44.49 -14.13
N PRO A 652 41.97 -43.82 -14.63
CA PRO A 652 41.88 -43.04 -15.86
C PRO A 652 41.72 -43.97 -17.08
N LYS A 653 40.78 -43.63 -17.96
CA LYS A 653 40.68 -44.21 -19.31
C LYS A 653 41.99 -43.94 -20.06
N GLN A 654 42.57 -45.00 -20.63
CA GLN A 654 43.63 -44.92 -21.64
C GLN A 654 43.12 -44.06 -22.81
N LEU A 655 43.83 -42.95 -23.09
CA LEU A 655 43.74 -42.26 -24.37
C LEU A 655 44.94 -42.70 -25.21
N ASP A 656 44.63 -43.21 -26.40
CA ASP A 656 45.58 -43.56 -27.44
C ASP A 656 46.42 -42.35 -27.88
N ASN A 657 47.72 -42.57 -27.94
CA ASN A 657 48.66 -41.71 -28.66
C ASN A 657 48.61 -42.08 -30.15
N SER A 658 48.21 -41.13 -30.99
CA SER A 658 48.78 -41.05 -32.33
C SER A 658 49.00 -39.60 -32.76
N ASN A 659 50.29 -39.33 -33.00
CA ASN A 659 50.87 -38.40 -33.99
C ASN A 659 50.66 -36.89 -33.79
N LEU A 660 51.68 -36.15 -33.33
CA LEU A 660 52.90 -35.69 -34.04
C LEU A 660 52.72 -34.31 -34.72
N LYS A 661 53.37 -33.30 -34.11
CA LYS A 661 54.15 -32.18 -34.72
C LYS A 661 53.40 -31.22 -35.67
N LYS A 662 53.60 -29.90 -35.68
CA LYS A 662 54.68 -29.02 -35.21
C LYS A 662 54.22 -27.56 -35.41
N ASP A 663 54.76 -26.64 -34.60
CA ASP A 663 55.21 -25.27 -34.92
C ASP A 663 54.26 -24.34 -35.72
N THR A 664 53.98 -23.07 -35.35
CA THR A 664 54.92 -22.02 -34.92
C THR A 664 54.14 -20.77 -34.47
N SER A 665 54.67 -20.04 -33.46
CA SER A 665 54.82 -18.57 -33.29
C SER A 665 53.95 -17.60 -34.15
N VAL A 666 53.50 -16.39 -33.76
CA VAL A 666 53.81 -15.44 -32.67
C VAL A 666 52.94 -14.16 -32.91
N HIS A 667 52.54 -13.50 -31.80
CA HIS A 667 52.26 -12.05 -31.57
C HIS A 667 51.16 -11.24 -32.30
N LEU A 668 50.25 -10.63 -31.49
CA LEU A 668 50.10 -9.18 -31.13
C LEU A 668 49.33 -8.40 -32.22
N SER A 669 48.46 -7.42 -31.95
CA SER A 669 48.21 -6.59 -30.77
C SER A 669 46.97 -5.73 -31.06
N GLN A 670 46.26 -5.41 -29.97
CA GLN A 670 45.75 -4.08 -29.58
C GLN A 670 44.76 -3.32 -30.47
N GLN A 671 43.62 -3.07 -29.85
CA GLN A 671 42.69 -1.95 -30.05
C GLN A 671 43.35 -0.59 -29.74
N PRO A 672 42.67 0.49 -30.11
CA PRO A 672 42.20 1.52 -29.19
C PRO A 672 40.73 1.32 -28.79
#